data_AF-A0A9P7T6F3-F1
#
_entry.id   AF-A0A9P7T6F3-F1
#
_cell.length_a   1.000
_cell.length_b   1.000
_cell.length_c   1.000
_cell.angle_alpha   90.00
_cell.angle_beta   90.00
_cell.angle_gamma   90.00
#
_symmetry.space_group_name_H-M   'P 1'
#
loop_
_entity.id
_entity.type
_entity.pdbx_description
1 polymer ?
#
loop_
_entity_poly.entity_id
_entity_poly.type
_entity_poly.pdbx_seq_one_letter_code
_entity_poly.pdbx_strand_id
1 'polypeptide(L)'
;MERHTAVPKQYFVPRFLLENFSHPFQPHRKGEAARVASQTQNASPRRNGKKLRRGESVVNHVDMSTEVAFITENPVGSVFGRLNMDQKAGISNKEQTRIEHKFNRLESDASAIFRRMLTAFTANRRGLWLTREERNQVRKFLFVMKYRGPASFGRYCHETVETYNAEDKAQLAMYMREKNFSRPIDVWMDNLEKLIDVKMDAEMEWLVKLPTRMYPPDAYWAITHIQCSYMTLCTPSARDAEFIVSDHCYSIAEGPHKASMDAKSGKRAVQQWTSLHEFGPISPRLLIVLRSALFPCPQEDGADANAKETRELLQSYQEAMLGPLSETLLADLPVSKASNNYSEVVDGVLRAIPGAAGAPSRGHSFFFTFFPLESAHVDRINGVFLDNASSCNSLVFHTEAAFRRSLEWYMDDCEYFPKSVASTTTAASAAPLDVRQRACLRKLGGLLTQLGSEKQFFQEDVLPTVSTQADERGSLLEALQQDLPSLLRYVPDGDDASPFMQVYQILGGSKETLQEDLIQSARMLKLRIKIDVWSRGVDEKLRHSNREYLVQQYLMLPRRRFWLYLKRRRLSEDMEHHKEGQRPVDLHTSVLDAPEDVVARAWRVAKPGSLNHLMYWAAGNSLLKSRPPGFDPWARIERLDQRGIQHLAMLQAFAFSSILKIEQFCSVIAPGARLAATRQDFGSLLAVFTADQMTEMAIRLTVESVFKSLLSGDLEEGLLNELAKVFFELLCPLTPEMRA
;
A
#
# COMPACT_ATOMS: atom_id res chain seq x y z
N MET A 1 -51.78 18.26 2.18
CA MET A 1 -50.73 18.63 1.20
C MET A 1 -49.38 18.46 1.88
N GLU A 2 -48.90 17.23 1.94
CA GLU A 2 -47.54 16.95 2.41
C GLU A 2 -46.58 17.36 1.30
N ARG A 3 -45.68 18.30 1.61
CA ARG A 3 -44.56 18.62 0.73
C ARG A 3 -43.67 17.38 0.69
N HIS A 4 -43.68 16.67 -0.44
CA HIS A 4 -42.65 15.68 -0.75
C HIS A 4 -41.29 16.37 -0.66
N THR A 5 -40.60 16.18 0.46
CA THR A 5 -39.19 16.51 0.61
C THR A 5 -38.43 15.71 -0.44
N ALA A 6 -37.83 16.41 -1.40
CA ALA A 6 -37.02 15.79 -2.44
C ALA A 6 -35.92 14.94 -1.77
N VAL A 7 -35.91 13.63 -2.07
CA VAL A 7 -34.87 12.71 -1.59
C VAL A 7 -33.51 13.21 -2.11
N PRO A 8 -32.49 13.38 -1.25
CA PRO A 8 -31.16 13.81 -1.69
C PRO A 8 -30.59 12.81 -2.71
N LYS A 9 -30.13 13.31 -3.86
CA LYS A 9 -29.37 12.52 -4.85
C LYS A 9 -27.89 12.81 -4.67
N GLN A 10 -27.07 11.77 -4.55
CA GLN A 10 -25.62 11.88 -4.46
C GLN A 10 -24.98 11.65 -5.83
N TYR A 11 -23.98 12.45 -6.20
CA TYR A 11 -23.32 12.42 -7.51
C TYR A 11 -21.85 12.04 -7.36
N PHE A 12 -21.40 10.99 -8.03
CA PHE A 12 -19.97 10.61 -8.05
C PHE A 12 -19.11 11.51 -8.93
N VAL A 13 -19.73 12.31 -9.79
CA VAL A 13 -19.10 13.37 -10.57
C VAL A 13 -19.88 14.67 -10.32
N PRO A 14 -19.24 15.77 -9.89
CA PRO A 14 -19.93 17.01 -9.59
C PRO A 14 -20.71 17.55 -10.79
N ARG A 15 -21.88 18.11 -10.51
CA ARG A 15 -22.74 18.69 -11.56
C ARG A 15 -22.05 19.82 -12.33
N PHE A 16 -21.23 20.63 -11.66
CA PHE A 16 -20.56 21.76 -12.32
C PHE A 16 -19.57 21.32 -13.41
N LEU A 17 -19.07 20.07 -13.34
CA LEU A 17 -18.23 19.50 -14.39
C LEU A 17 -19.07 19.03 -15.56
N LEU A 18 -20.18 18.34 -15.29
CA LEU A 18 -21.13 17.89 -16.30
C LEU A 18 -21.72 19.06 -17.11
N GLU A 19 -21.93 20.22 -16.48
CA GLU A 19 -22.34 21.43 -17.20
C GLU A 19 -21.35 21.81 -18.33
N ASN A 20 -20.05 21.52 -18.18
CA ASN A 20 -19.06 21.79 -19.22
C ASN A 20 -19.16 20.83 -20.42
N PHE A 21 -19.88 19.70 -20.29
CA PHE A 21 -20.18 18.76 -21.37
C PHE A 21 -21.55 18.99 -21.99
N SER A 22 -22.35 19.89 -21.39
CA SER A 22 -23.74 20.07 -21.74
C SER A 22 -23.97 20.86 -23.02
N HIS A 23 -25.16 20.69 -23.58
CA HIS A 23 -25.69 21.46 -24.69
C HIS A 23 -27.19 21.73 -24.45
N PRO A 24 -27.75 22.78 -25.07
CA PRO A 24 -29.18 23.08 -24.94
C PRO A 24 -30.01 22.04 -25.71
N PHE A 25 -30.96 21.40 -25.02
CA PHE A 25 -31.83 20.39 -25.63
C PHE A 25 -32.64 20.97 -26.80
N GLN A 26 -32.59 20.29 -27.95
CA GLN A 26 -33.36 20.63 -29.13
C GLN A 26 -34.32 19.47 -29.48
N PRO A 27 -35.65 19.66 -29.38
CA PRO A 27 -36.60 18.61 -29.72
C PRO A 27 -36.51 18.29 -31.23
N HIS A 28 -36.44 16.99 -31.55
CA HIS A 28 -36.31 16.52 -32.93
C HIS A 28 -37.47 16.99 -33.81
N ARG A 29 -37.19 17.31 -35.09
CA ARG A 29 -38.24 17.68 -36.06
C ARG A 29 -39.18 16.49 -36.29
N LYS A 30 -40.46 16.78 -36.59
CA LYS A 30 -41.55 15.76 -36.73
C LYS A 30 -41.22 14.57 -37.64
N GLY A 31 -40.29 14.69 -38.60
CA GLY A 31 -39.85 13.60 -39.47
C GLY A 31 -38.73 12.71 -38.91
N GLU A 32 -37.83 13.25 -38.08
CA GLU A 32 -36.76 12.48 -37.40
C GLU A 32 -37.30 11.71 -36.19
N ALA A 33 -38.28 12.29 -35.49
CA ALA A 33 -38.95 11.62 -34.37
C ALA A 33 -39.61 10.28 -34.76
N ALA A 34 -40.08 10.15 -36.01
CA ALA A 34 -40.63 8.91 -36.55
C ALA A 34 -39.54 7.85 -36.83
N ARG A 35 -38.35 8.28 -37.26
CA ARG A 35 -37.18 7.40 -37.43
C ARG A 35 -36.64 6.91 -36.09
N VAL A 36 -36.45 7.80 -35.12
CA VAL A 36 -35.99 7.46 -33.76
C VAL A 36 -37.00 6.54 -33.06
N ALA A 37 -38.30 6.79 -33.18
CA ALA A 37 -39.34 5.92 -32.63
C ALA A 37 -39.39 4.51 -33.26
N SER A 38 -38.93 4.36 -34.51
CA SER A 38 -38.83 3.04 -35.16
C SER A 38 -37.59 2.24 -34.75
N GLN A 39 -36.49 2.91 -34.37
CA GLN A 39 -35.25 2.28 -33.91
C GLN A 39 -35.20 2.01 -32.40
N THR A 40 -36.03 2.70 -31.62
CA THR A 40 -36.10 2.52 -30.16
C THR A 40 -37.54 2.22 -29.77
N GLN A 41 -37.90 0.93 -29.63
CA GLN A 41 -39.24 0.54 -29.16
C GLN A 41 -39.57 1.03 -27.73
N ASN A 42 -38.69 1.79 -27.06
CA ASN A 42 -38.90 2.35 -25.72
C ASN A 42 -38.42 3.81 -25.51
N ALA A 43 -37.98 4.58 -26.51
CA ALA A 43 -37.49 5.94 -26.27
C ALA A 43 -38.59 7.02 -26.42
N SER A 44 -39.48 7.10 -25.44
CA SER A 44 -39.92 8.43 -25.01
C SER A 44 -39.11 8.79 -23.78
N PRO A 45 -38.49 9.98 -23.68
CA PRO A 45 -37.74 10.36 -22.49
C PRO A 45 -38.75 10.65 -21.38
N ARG A 46 -39.22 9.59 -20.72
CA ARG A 46 -40.15 9.62 -19.60
C ARG A 46 -39.48 8.90 -18.44
N ARG A 47 -38.77 9.67 -17.61
CA ARG A 47 -38.52 9.28 -16.22
C ARG A 47 -39.04 10.41 -15.32
N ASN A 48 -40.04 10.10 -14.50
CA ASN A 48 -40.83 11.01 -13.64
C ASN A 48 -41.86 11.93 -14.34
N GLY A 49 -42.40 11.55 -15.50
CA GLY A 49 -43.58 12.21 -16.08
C GLY A 49 -43.41 13.66 -16.57
N LYS A 50 -42.21 14.23 -16.51
CA LYS A 50 -41.90 15.57 -17.05
C LYS A 50 -41.20 15.45 -18.40
N LYS A 51 -41.76 16.10 -19.42
CA LYS A 51 -41.15 16.25 -20.74
C LYS A 51 -39.96 17.22 -20.65
N LEU A 52 -38.83 16.85 -21.26
CA LEU A 52 -37.68 17.74 -21.48
C LEU A 52 -38.14 19.01 -22.20
N ARG A 53 -37.69 20.17 -21.71
CA ARG A 53 -38.04 21.47 -22.31
C ARG A 53 -36.95 21.92 -23.27
N ARG A 54 -37.35 22.57 -24.37
CA ARG A 54 -36.39 23.20 -25.30
C ARG A 54 -35.49 24.16 -24.52
N GLY A 55 -34.17 24.04 -24.72
CA GLY A 55 -33.17 24.85 -24.04
C GLY A 55 -32.77 24.37 -22.63
N GLU A 56 -33.33 23.26 -22.14
CA GLU A 56 -32.85 22.61 -20.91
C GLU A 56 -31.43 22.07 -21.11
N SER A 57 -30.55 22.24 -20.11
CA SER A 57 -29.15 21.78 -20.15
C SER A 57 -29.11 20.24 -20.07
N VAL A 58 -28.69 19.60 -21.16
CA VAL A 58 -28.59 18.14 -21.30
C VAL A 58 -27.19 17.73 -21.71
N VAL A 59 -26.81 16.49 -21.46
CA VAL A 59 -25.58 15.88 -21.95
C VAL A 59 -25.90 14.68 -22.84
N ASN A 60 -25.03 14.41 -23.81
CA ASN A 60 -25.07 13.15 -24.54
C ASN A 60 -24.56 12.03 -23.63
N HIS A 61 -25.34 10.96 -23.54
CA HIS A 61 -25.21 9.93 -22.52
C HIS A 61 -25.41 8.54 -23.12
N VAL A 62 -24.45 7.65 -22.89
CA VAL A 62 -24.60 6.21 -23.13
C VAL A 62 -25.09 5.56 -21.84
N ASP A 63 -26.27 4.94 -21.89
CA ASP A 63 -26.75 4.08 -20.81
C ASP A 63 -26.22 2.66 -20.98
N MET A 64 -25.42 2.20 -20.02
CA MET A 64 -24.84 0.84 -20.00
C MET A 64 -25.53 -0.06 -18.97
N SER A 65 -26.58 0.42 -18.29
CA SER A 65 -27.24 -0.28 -17.17
C SER A 65 -28.10 -1.48 -17.60
N THR A 66 -28.55 -1.52 -18.86
CA THR A 66 -29.33 -2.62 -19.45
C THR A 66 -28.46 -3.56 -20.27
N GLU A 67 -29.04 -4.66 -20.77
CA GLU A 67 -28.32 -5.64 -21.61
C GLU A 67 -27.79 -5.04 -22.92
N VAL A 68 -28.52 -4.09 -23.50
CA VAL A 68 -28.12 -3.33 -24.69
C VAL A 68 -27.76 -1.90 -24.27
N ALA A 69 -26.71 -1.33 -24.88
CA ALA A 69 -26.35 0.07 -24.71
C ALA A 69 -27.05 0.95 -25.73
N PHE A 70 -27.45 2.15 -25.32
CA PHE A 70 -28.13 3.11 -26.18
C PHE A 70 -27.74 4.55 -25.84
N ILE A 71 -27.74 5.42 -26.86
CA ILE A 71 -27.45 6.85 -26.73
C ILE A 71 -28.73 7.60 -26.40
N THR A 72 -28.64 8.50 -25.43
CA THR A 72 -29.74 9.36 -24.97
C THR A 72 -29.21 10.76 -24.65
N GLU A 73 -30.13 11.73 -24.60
CA GLU A 73 -29.87 13.03 -23.99
C GLU A 73 -30.50 13.05 -22.59
N ASN A 74 -29.70 13.33 -21.57
CA ASN A 74 -30.17 13.37 -20.19
C ASN A 74 -29.87 14.74 -19.55
N PRO A 75 -30.79 15.30 -18.72
CA PRO A 75 -30.51 16.53 -17.97
C PRO A 75 -29.26 16.38 -17.10
N VAL A 76 -28.42 17.43 -17.03
CA VAL A 76 -27.22 17.46 -16.19
C VAL A 76 -27.51 17.05 -14.75
N GLY A 77 -28.63 17.55 -14.19
CA GLY A 77 -29.06 17.23 -12.82
C GLY A 77 -29.54 15.78 -12.62
N SER A 78 -29.55 14.93 -13.64
CA SER A 78 -30.03 13.55 -13.57
C SER A 78 -28.94 12.50 -13.82
N VAL A 79 -27.88 12.86 -14.56
CA VAL A 79 -26.78 11.97 -14.92
C VAL A 79 -25.83 11.77 -13.75
N PHE A 80 -25.28 10.55 -13.61
CA PHE A 80 -24.37 10.12 -12.53
C PHE A 80 -24.94 10.22 -11.10
N GLY A 81 -26.22 10.58 -10.94
CA GLY A 81 -26.89 10.58 -9.65
C GLY A 81 -27.30 9.17 -9.25
N ARG A 82 -26.66 8.58 -8.24
CA ARG A 82 -27.15 7.34 -7.64
C ARG A 82 -28.20 7.68 -6.57
N LEU A 83 -29.36 7.06 -6.70
CA LEU A 83 -30.38 7.06 -5.65
C LEU A 83 -29.92 6.10 -4.54
N ASN A 84 -29.91 6.56 -3.29
CA ASN A 84 -29.90 5.72 -2.09
C ASN A 84 -28.62 4.88 -1.86
N MET A 85 -27.42 5.46 -1.99
CA MET A 85 -26.19 4.80 -1.50
C MET A 85 -26.24 4.63 0.03
N ASP A 86 -26.59 5.71 0.73
CA ASP A 86 -26.51 5.79 2.20
C ASP A 86 -27.64 5.04 2.91
N GLN A 87 -28.82 4.95 2.29
CA GLN A 87 -29.96 4.17 2.83
C GLN A 87 -29.68 2.67 2.83
N LYS A 88 -28.87 2.16 1.89
CA LYS A 88 -28.43 0.76 1.88
C LYS A 88 -27.38 0.45 2.94
N ALA A 89 -26.64 1.46 3.40
CA ALA A 89 -25.58 1.32 4.39
C ALA A 89 -26.02 1.65 5.83
N GLY A 90 -27.29 1.99 6.05
CA GLY A 90 -27.81 2.34 7.36
C GLY A 90 -27.21 3.62 7.95
N ILE A 91 -26.77 4.56 7.11
CA ILE A 91 -26.22 5.85 7.52
C ILE A 91 -27.38 6.78 7.92
N SER A 92 -27.23 7.54 9.01
CA SER A 92 -28.29 8.47 9.43
C SER A 92 -28.37 9.70 8.51
N ASN A 93 -29.57 10.25 8.34
CA ASN A 93 -29.79 11.48 7.56
C ASN A 93 -28.93 12.65 8.06
N LYS A 94 -28.64 12.72 9.37
CA LYS A 94 -27.83 13.79 9.98
C LYS A 94 -26.36 13.68 9.56
N GLU A 95 -25.79 12.48 9.62
CA GLU A 95 -24.41 12.22 9.21
C GLU A 95 -24.23 12.45 7.71
N GLN A 96 -25.18 11.98 6.91
CA GLN A 96 -25.22 12.22 5.47
C GLN A 96 -25.23 13.73 5.18
N THR A 97 -26.14 14.48 5.80
CA THR A 97 -26.25 15.93 5.59
C THR A 97 -24.95 16.65 5.97
N ARG A 98 -24.29 16.23 7.06
CA ARG A 98 -23.00 16.81 7.49
C ARG A 98 -21.91 16.63 6.44
N ILE A 99 -21.76 15.43 5.91
CA ILE A 99 -20.72 15.13 4.91
C ILE A 99 -21.03 15.81 3.57
N GLU A 100 -22.29 15.80 3.14
CA GLU A 100 -22.72 16.50 1.92
C GLU A 100 -22.47 18.02 2.01
N HIS A 101 -22.68 18.65 3.17
CA HIS A 101 -22.31 20.06 3.35
C HIS A 101 -20.79 20.31 3.18
N LYS A 102 -19.95 19.41 3.69
CA LYS A 102 -18.50 19.49 3.53
C LYS A 102 -18.08 19.29 2.06
N PHE A 103 -18.69 18.33 1.36
CA PHE A 103 -18.48 18.15 -0.07
C PHE A 103 -18.90 19.36 -0.89
N ASN A 104 -20.07 19.94 -0.61
CA ASN A 104 -20.54 21.14 -1.32
C ASN A 104 -19.53 22.29 -1.23
N ARG A 105 -18.89 22.47 -0.07
CA ARG A 105 -17.82 23.45 0.09
C ARG A 105 -16.58 23.10 -0.73
N LEU A 106 -16.11 21.85 -0.64
CA LEU A 106 -14.96 21.36 -1.42
C LEU A 106 -15.19 21.53 -2.94
N GLU A 107 -16.38 21.18 -3.41
CA GLU A 107 -16.80 21.33 -4.81
C GLU A 107 -16.89 22.80 -5.22
N SER A 108 -17.39 23.68 -4.35
CA SER A 108 -17.42 25.13 -4.61
C SER A 108 -16.02 25.71 -4.80
N ASP A 109 -15.10 25.37 -3.89
CA ASP A 109 -13.71 25.82 -3.92
C ASP A 109 -12.99 25.30 -5.17
N ALA A 110 -13.15 24.02 -5.51
CA ALA A 110 -12.57 23.43 -6.71
C ALA A 110 -13.19 24.01 -8.00
N SER A 111 -14.50 24.24 -8.01
CA SER A 111 -15.22 24.82 -9.15
C SER A 111 -14.72 26.22 -9.50
N ALA A 112 -14.42 27.06 -8.51
CA ALA A 112 -13.85 28.37 -8.74
C ALA A 112 -12.51 28.31 -9.48
N ILE A 113 -11.65 27.35 -9.11
CA ILE A 113 -10.35 27.12 -9.76
C ILE A 113 -10.55 26.57 -11.18
N PHE A 114 -11.45 25.59 -11.37
CA PHE A 114 -11.70 25.00 -12.68
C PHE A 114 -12.32 25.99 -13.67
N ARG A 115 -13.20 26.89 -13.21
CA ARG A 115 -13.70 27.99 -14.05
C ARG A 115 -12.58 28.92 -14.50
N ARG A 116 -11.60 29.20 -13.64
CA ARG A 116 -10.41 29.99 -14.02
C ARG A 116 -9.54 29.26 -15.04
N MET A 117 -9.33 27.95 -14.88
CA MET A 117 -8.64 27.13 -15.89
C MET A 117 -9.37 27.20 -17.23
N LEU A 118 -10.69 26.99 -17.24
CA LEU A 118 -11.49 27.05 -18.46
C LEU A 118 -11.48 28.45 -19.09
N THR A 119 -11.61 29.50 -18.29
CA THR A 119 -11.55 30.90 -18.78
C THR A 119 -10.19 31.23 -19.39
N ALA A 120 -9.10 30.77 -18.78
CA ALA A 120 -7.77 30.95 -19.33
C ALA A 120 -7.59 30.19 -20.67
N PHE A 121 -8.12 28.96 -20.74
CA PHE A 121 -8.11 28.15 -21.94
C PHE A 121 -8.94 28.77 -23.07
N THR A 122 -10.19 29.18 -22.81
CA THR A 122 -11.07 29.80 -23.82
C THR A 122 -10.57 31.15 -24.29
N ALA A 123 -9.85 31.89 -23.43
CA ALA A 123 -9.13 33.11 -23.81
C ALA A 123 -7.82 32.84 -24.58
N ASN A 124 -7.56 31.58 -24.98
CA ASN A 124 -6.39 31.14 -25.73
C ASN A 124 -5.05 31.53 -25.08
N ARG A 125 -5.02 31.57 -23.74
CA ARG A 125 -3.77 31.79 -22.99
C ARG A 125 -2.92 30.53 -23.06
N ARG A 126 -1.59 30.68 -23.00
CA ARG A 126 -0.65 29.53 -22.96
C ARG A 126 -0.78 28.66 -21.69
N GLY A 127 -1.37 29.20 -20.64
CA GLY A 127 -1.44 28.57 -19.32
C GLY A 127 -1.98 29.53 -18.25
N LEU A 128 -1.88 29.14 -16.98
CA LEU A 128 -2.27 29.97 -15.84
C LEU A 128 -1.40 29.75 -14.61
N TRP A 129 -1.32 30.78 -13.77
CA TRP A 129 -0.73 30.69 -12.44
C TRP A 129 -1.76 30.20 -11.42
N LEU A 130 -1.36 29.21 -10.62
CA LEU A 130 -2.07 28.79 -9.42
C LEU A 130 -1.15 28.89 -8.21
N THR A 131 -1.68 29.33 -7.08
CA THR A 131 -0.94 29.29 -5.82
C THR A 131 -0.76 27.84 -5.34
N ARG A 132 0.16 27.61 -4.41
CA ARG A 132 0.30 26.31 -3.74
C ARG A 132 -1.01 25.82 -3.13
N GLU A 133 -1.76 26.73 -2.50
CA GLU A 133 -3.04 26.41 -1.88
C GLU A 133 -4.07 25.97 -2.92
N GLU A 134 -4.18 26.69 -4.04
CA GLU A 134 -5.07 26.33 -5.15
C GLU A 134 -4.70 24.98 -5.77
N ARG A 135 -3.41 24.75 -6.03
CA ARG A 135 -2.92 23.45 -6.54
C ARG A 135 -3.23 22.31 -5.56
N ASN A 136 -2.97 22.52 -4.27
CA ASN A 136 -3.25 21.50 -3.25
C ASN A 136 -4.76 21.25 -3.12
N GLN A 137 -5.59 22.29 -3.26
CA GLN A 137 -7.04 22.17 -3.26
C GLN A 137 -7.55 21.32 -4.43
N VAL A 138 -7.00 21.51 -5.64
CA VAL A 138 -7.32 20.66 -6.79
C VAL A 138 -6.93 19.21 -6.53
N ARG A 139 -5.71 18.95 -6.04
CA ARG A 139 -5.25 17.58 -5.75
C ARG A 139 -6.07 16.89 -4.66
N LYS A 140 -6.41 17.63 -3.59
CA LYS A 140 -7.31 17.15 -2.54
C LYS A 140 -8.66 16.79 -3.14
N PHE A 141 -9.24 17.69 -3.94
CA PHE A 141 -10.51 17.45 -4.60
C PHE A 141 -10.45 16.16 -5.42
N LEU A 142 -9.47 15.98 -6.30
CA LEU A 142 -9.31 14.76 -7.11
C LEU A 142 -9.22 13.49 -6.26
N PHE A 143 -8.43 13.50 -5.18
CA PHE A 143 -8.33 12.33 -4.31
C PHE A 143 -9.63 12.05 -3.56
N VAL A 144 -10.29 13.07 -3.05
CA VAL A 144 -11.58 12.92 -2.35
C VAL A 144 -12.65 12.39 -3.30
N MET A 145 -12.64 12.80 -4.56
CA MET A 145 -13.48 12.24 -5.61
C MET A 145 -13.19 10.75 -5.87
N LYS A 146 -11.91 10.37 -5.89
CA LYS A 146 -11.47 8.96 -6.00
C LYS A 146 -11.90 8.12 -4.79
N TYR A 147 -11.66 8.64 -3.58
CA TYR A 147 -11.95 7.98 -2.32
C TYR A 147 -13.45 7.86 -2.03
N ARG A 148 -14.26 8.83 -2.47
CA ARG A 148 -15.73 8.73 -2.38
C ARG A 148 -16.30 7.74 -3.39
N GLY A 149 -15.51 7.30 -4.38
CA GLY A 149 -15.96 6.48 -5.50
C GLY A 149 -16.56 5.13 -5.09
N PRO A 150 -17.35 4.49 -5.97
CA PRO A 150 -18.07 3.25 -5.66
C PRO A 150 -17.20 2.07 -5.23
N ALA A 151 -15.94 1.99 -5.67
CA ALA A 151 -15.01 0.94 -5.25
C ALA A 151 -14.65 1.08 -3.76
N SER A 152 -14.28 2.29 -3.33
CA SER A 152 -13.96 2.58 -1.93
C SER A 152 -15.19 2.48 -1.04
N PHE A 153 -16.34 3.02 -1.47
CA PHE A 153 -17.60 2.82 -0.77
C PHE A 153 -17.94 1.33 -0.63
N GLY A 154 -17.82 0.55 -1.71
CA GLY A 154 -18.10 -0.89 -1.72
C GLY A 154 -17.21 -1.68 -0.76
N ARG A 155 -15.95 -1.27 -0.59
CA ARG A 155 -15.03 -1.85 0.40
C ARG A 155 -15.53 -1.69 1.82
N TYR A 156 -16.17 -0.57 2.17
CA TYR A 156 -16.62 -0.27 3.54
C TYR A 156 -18.10 -0.54 3.80
N CYS A 157 -18.91 -0.78 2.76
CA CYS A 157 -20.36 -0.99 2.86
C CYS A 157 -20.71 -2.41 3.36
N HIS A 158 -20.27 -2.73 4.58
CA HIS A 158 -20.52 -3.99 5.28
C HIS A 158 -21.18 -3.71 6.64
N GLU A 159 -22.11 -4.56 7.05
CA GLU A 159 -22.85 -4.40 8.31
C GLU A 159 -21.94 -4.50 9.54
N THR A 160 -20.94 -5.38 9.46
CA THR A 160 -20.01 -5.65 10.56
C THR A 160 -18.60 -5.91 10.03
N VAL A 161 -17.62 -5.87 10.93
CA VAL A 161 -16.23 -6.21 10.56
C VAL A 161 -16.09 -7.67 10.14
N GLU A 162 -16.95 -8.57 10.60
CA GLU A 162 -16.96 -9.99 10.23
C GLU A 162 -17.35 -10.19 8.76
N THR A 163 -18.25 -9.36 8.24
CA THR A 163 -18.71 -9.40 6.84
C THR A 163 -17.81 -8.62 5.89
N TYR A 164 -16.90 -7.80 6.42
CA TYR A 164 -15.86 -7.10 5.65
C TYR A 164 -14.95 -8.08 4.92
N ASN A 165 -14.75 -7.85 3.61
CA ASN A 165 -14.07 -8.77 2.71
C ASN A 165 -13.01 -8.04 1.87
N ALA A 166 -11.98 -7.54 2.54
CA ALA A 166 -10.74 -7.05 1.91
C ALA A 166 -9.52 -7.47 2.73
N GLU A 167 -8.33 -7.37 2.14
CA GLU A 167 -7.07 -7.92 2.66
C GLU A 167 -6.67 -7.33 4.02
N ASP A 168 -7.08 -6.09 4.29
CA ASP A 168 -6.75 -5.34 5.50
C ASP A 168 -7.75 -5.54 6.65
N LYS A 169 -8.64 -6.54 6.56
CA LYS A 169 -9.68 -6.84 7.56
C LYS A 169 -9.17 -6.82 9.00
N ALA A 170 -8.03 -7.46 9.25
CA ALA A 170 -7.45 -7.54 10.58
C ALA A 170 -7.03 -6.17 11.11
N GLN A 171 -6.39 -5.36 10.26
CA GLN A 171 -5.95 -4.01 10.61
C GLN A 171 -7.14 -3.07 10.83
N LEU A 172 -8.17 -3.17 9.99
CA LEU A 172 -9.39 -2.39 10.13
C LEU A 172 -10.11 -2.75 11.44
N ALA A 173 -10.21 -4.04 11.78
CA ALA A 173 -10.82 -4.49 13.03
C ALA A 173 -10.13 -3.93 14.28
N MET A 174 -8.80 -3.86 14.27
CA MET A 174 -8.03 -3.25 15.35
C MET A 174 -8.30 -1.75 15.46
N TYR A 175 -8.27 -1.04 14.33
CA TYR A 175 -8.55 0.40 14.30
C TYR A 175 -9.97 0.71 14.78
N MET A 176 -10.96 -0.07 14.34
CA MET A 176 -12.35 0.06 14.78
C MET A 176 -12.49 -0.14 16.30
N ARG A 177 -11.78 -1.13 16.87
CA ARG A 177 -11.78 -1.37 18.31
C ARG A 177 -11.13 -0.21 19.08
N GLU A 178 -10.00 0.31 18.60
CA GLU A 178 -9.29 1.42 19.23
C GLU A 178 -10.12 2.72 19.22
N LYS A 179 -10.79 3.00 18.10
CA LYS A 179 -11.57 4.23 17.91
C LYS A 179 -13.07 4.09 18.24
N ASN A 180 -13.48 2.93 18.75
CA ASN A 180 -14.87 2.60 19.10
C ASN A 180 -15.86 2.71 17.92
N PHE A 181 -15.44 2.33 16.71
CA PHE A 181 -16.34 2.20 15.56
C PHE A 181 -17.05 0.85 15.57
N SER A 182 -18.36 0.85 15.34
CA SER A 182 -19.16 -0.38 15.28
C SER A 182 -19.23 -0.97 13.87
N ARG A 183 -19.22 -0.12 12.82
CA ARG A 183 -19.34 -0.57 11.43
C ARG A 183 -18.19 -0.05 10.56
N PRO A 184 -17.71 -0.83 9.58
CA PRO A 184 -16.69 -0.36 8.64
C PRO A 184 -17.08 0.93 7.92
N ILE A 185 -18.36 1.13 7.61
CA ILE A 185 -18.85 2.34 6.95
C ILE A 185 -18.64 3.61 7.81
N ASP A 186 -18.64 3.49 9.14
CA ASP A 186 -18.41 4.62 10.04
C ASP A 186 -16.95 5.11 9.92
N VAL A 187 -16.01 4.18 9.65
CA VAL A 187 -14.59 4.51 9.37
C VAL A 187 -14.46 5.29 8.06
N TRP A 188 -15.14 4.85 6.99
CA TRP A 188 -15.13 5.55 5.70
C TRP A 188 -15.68 6.97 5.81
N MET A 189 -16.77 7.16 6.57
CA MET A 189 -17.37 8.47 6.83
C MET A 189 -16.44 9.38 7.63
N ASP A 190 -15.83 8.88 8.71
CA ASP A 190 -14.84 9.66 9.49
C ASP A 190 -13.63 10.03 8.63
N ASN A 191 -13.11 9.08 7.84
CA ASN A 191 -12.01 9.29 6.91
C ASN A 191 -12.31 10.40 5.90
N LEU A 192 -13.49 10.39 5.26
CA LEU A 192 -13.94 11.44 4.35
C LEU A 192 -13.93 12.81 5.02
N GLU A 193 -14.45 12.90 6.24
CA GLU A 193 -14.45 14.15 6.99
C GLU A 193 -13.03 14.65 7.27
N LYS A 194 -12.11 13.78 7.73
CA LYS A 194 -10.72 14.18 7.97
C LYS A 194 -10.01 14.60 6.70
N LEU A 195 -10.23 13.91 5.58
CA LEU A 195 -9.63 14.23 4.27
C LEU A 195 -10.10 15.58 3.73
N ILE A 196 -11.37 15.94 3.94
CA ILE A 196 -11.86 17.26 3.53
C ILE A 196 -11.29 18.35 4.44
N ASP A 197 -11.33 18.13 5.75
CA ASP A 197 -10.95 19.12 6.77
C ASP A 197 -9.44 19.36 6.91
N VAL A 198 -8.59 18.42 6.46
CA VAL A 198 -7.14 18.57 6.59
C VAL A 198 -6.66 19.80 5.84
N LYS A 199 -5.97 20.70 6.52
CA LYS A 199 -5.32 21.84 5.88
C LYS A 199 -3.98 21.37 5.33
N MET A 200 -3.80 21.39 4.01
CA MET A 200 -2.52 21.05 3.37
C MET A 200 -1.59 22.27 3.41
N ASP A 201 -1.02 22.51 4.59
CA ASP A 201 -0.12 23.62 4.88
C ASP A 201 1.20 23.55 4.09
N ALA A 202 1.92 24.67 4.05
CA ALA A 202 3.17 24.77 3.28
C ALA A 202 4.31 24.05 4.00
N GLU A 203 4.22 23.96 5.31
CA GLU A 203 5.15 23.32 6.22
C GLU A 203 5.10 21.78 6.15
N MET A 204 4.11 21.24 5.40
CA MET A 204 3.88 19.81 5.17
C MET A 204 3.54 19.02 6.45
N GLU A 205 3.09 19.69 7.52
CA GLU A 205 2.75 19.04 8.80
C GLU A 205 1.58 18.06 8.65
N TRP A 206 0.70 18.32 7.69
CA TRP A 206 -0.42 17.43 7.37
C TRP A 206 0.02 16.02 6.98
N LEU A 207 1.24 15.81 6.45
CA LEU A 207 1.76 14.48 6.12
C LEU A 207 1.93 13.60 7.37
N VAL A 208 2.33 14.21 8.49
CA VAL A 208 2.51 13.53 9.77
C VAL A 208 1.18 13.45 10.52
N LYS A 209 0.36 14.51 10.44
CA LYS A 209 -0.90 14.59 11.19
C LYS A 209 -2.00 13.70 10.61
N LEU A 210 -2.08 13.56 9.28
CA LEU A 210 -3.19 12.84 8.65
C LEU A 210 -3.24 11.35 9.08
N PRO A 211 -2.15 10.57 9.06
CA PRO A 211 -2.17 9.16 9.51
C PRO A 211 -2.55 8.96 10.97
N THR A 212 -2.39 9.98 11.82
CA THR A 212 -2.80 9.91 13.24
C THR A 212 -4.28 10.19 13.46
N ARG A 213 -4.97 10.79 12.47
CA ARG A 213 -6.34 11.30 12.61
C ARG A 213 -7.41 10.46 11.94
N MET A 214 -7.01 9.60 11.00
CA MET A 214 -7.89 8.75 10.19
C MET A 214 -7.25 7.37 10.05
N TYR A 215 -7.93 6.43 9.38
CA TYR A 215 -7.36 5.09 9.17
C TYR A 215 -6.02 5.16 8.41
N PRO A 216 -4.89 4.69 9.01
CA PRO A 216 -3.55 4.97 8.47
C PRO A 216 -3.29 4.48 7.04
N PRO A 217 -3.72 3.27 6.61
CA PRO A 217 -3.55 2.83 5.23
C PRO A 217 -4.17 3.79 4.21
N ASP A 218 -5.37 4.29 4.49
CA ASP A 218 -6.07 5.23 3.60
C ASP A 218 -5.43 6.64 3.65
N ALA A 219 -4.87 7.04 4.80
CA ALA A 219 -4.10 8.27 4.91
C ALA A 219 -2.83 8.23 4.04
N TYR A 220 -2.08 7.12 4.09
CA TYR A 220 -0.91 6.94 3.25
C TYR A 220 -1.28 6.89 1.77
N TRP A 221 -2.41 6.28 1.41
CA TRP A 221 -2.91 6.33 0.04
C TRP A 221 -3.17 7.77 -0.43
N ALA A 222 -3.80 8.60 0.41
CA ALA A 222 -4.00 10.02 0.12
C ALA A 222 -2.68 10.78 -0.09
N ILE A 223 -1.73 10.56 0.82
CA ILE A 223 -0.40 11.18 0.76
C ILE A 223 0.32 10.80 -0.53
N THR A 224 0.40 9.50 -0.84
CA THR A 224 1.03 8.99 -2.05
C THR A 224 0.38 9.57 -3.31
N HIS A 225 -0.95 9.56 -3.40
CA HIS A 225 -1.67 10.14 -4.54
C HIS A 225 -1.33 11.63 -4.74
N ILE A 226 -1.25 12.40 -3.65
CA ILE A 226 -1.05 13.85 -3.70
C ILE A 226 0.42 14.25 -3.94
N GLN A 227 1.37 13.48 -3.40
CA GLN A 227 2.81 13.80 -3.44
C GLN A 227 3.57 13.10 -4.56
N CYS A 228 3.22 11.86 -4.90
CA CYS A 228 3.97 11.05 -5.87
C CYS A 228 3.53 11.30 -7.32
N SER A 229 2.82 12.39 -7.59
CA SER A 229 2.43 12.82 -8.94
C SER A 229 2.58 14.33 -9.14
N TYR A 230 2.84 14.74 -10.38
CA TYR A 230 2.75 16.13 -10.80
C TYR A 230 1.51 16.38 -11.65
N MET A 231 0.92 17.57 -11.51
CA MET A 231 -0.32 17.93 -12.19
C MET A 231 0.01 18.61 -13.53
N THR A 232 -0.66 18.21 -14.60
CA THR A 232 -0.57 18.84 -15.93
C THR A 232 -1.96 19.11 -16.48
N LEU A 233 -2.05 20.08 -17.41
CA LEU A 233 -3.29 20.44 -18.09
C LEU A 233 -3.17 20.05 -19.55
N CYS A 234 -3.99 19.11 -20.00
CA CYS A 234 -3.96 18.54 -21.34
C CYS A 234 -5.19 18.95 -22.14
N THR A 235 -5.00 19.25 -23.42
CA THR A 235 -6.05 19.68 -24.35
C THR A 235 -5.87 18.94 -25.66
N PRO A 236 -6.92 18.49 -26.37
CA PRO A 236 -6.70 17.84 -27.67
C PRO A 236 -6.25 18.87 -28.72
N SER A 237 -5.26 18.55 -29.55
CA SER A 237 -4.79 19.43 -30.64
C SER A 237 -5.82 19.53 -31.76
N ALA A 238 -6.42 18.40 -32.13
CA ALA A 238 -7.45 18.32 -33.15
C ALA A 238 -8.77 18.92 -32.62
N ARG A 239 -9.48 19.70 -33.44
CA ARG A 239 -10.71 20.41 -33.02
C ARG A 239 -11.90 19.48 -32.77
N ASP A 240 -11.87 18.31 -33.38
CA ASP A 240 -12.90 17.30 -33.40
C ASP A 240 -12.57 16.10 -32.48
N ALA A 241 -11.47 16.18 -31.73
CA ALA A 241 -11.12 15.26 -30.66
C ALA A 241 -11.60 15.80 -29.31
N GLU A 242 -12.16 14.91 -28.49
CA GLU A 242 -12.79 15.24 -27.22
C GLU A 242 -12.52 14.12 -26.20
N PHE A 243 -12.42 14.49 -24.92
CA PHE A 243 -12.34 13.52 -23.83
C PHE A 243 -13.73 13.02 -23.43
N ILE A 244 -13.83 11.73 -23.10
CA ILE A 244 -15.06 11.13 -22.55
C ILE A 244 -15.01 11.09 -21.02
N VAL A 245 -16.17 10.95 -20.38
CA VAL A 245 -16.29 10.85 -18.92
C VAL A 245 -17.20 9.68 -18.53
N SER A 246 -16.76 8.87 -17.58
CA SER A 246 -17.59 7.82 -16.96
C SER A 246 -18.04 8.21 -15.55
N ASP A 247 -19.00 7.46 -14.98
CA ASP A 247 -19.46 7.64 -13.60
C ASP A 247 -18.38 7.33 -12.54
N HIS A 248 -17.24 6.76 -12.95
CA HIS A 248 -16.09 6.42 -12.11
C HIS A 248 -14.79 7.09 -12.57
N CYS A 249 -14.85 8.18 -13.33
CA CYS A 249 -13.67 8.76 -14.00
C CYS A 249 -12.50 9.10 -13.07
N TYR A 250 -12.76 9.43 -11.79
CA TYR A 250 -11.73 9.70 -10.77
C TYR A 250 -11.10 8.46 -10.15
N SER A 251 -11.69 7.28 -10.35
CA SER A 251 -11.15 6.00 -9.88
C SER A 251 -10.36 5.27 -10.97
N ILE A 252 -10.37 5.78 -12.20
CA ILE A 252 -9.68 5.20 -13.35
C ILE A 252 -8.28 5.81 -13.44
N ALA A 253 -7.28 4.95 -13.63
CA ALA A 253 -5.91 5.35 -13.91
C ALA A 253 -5.32 4.44 -14.99
N GLU A 254 -4.24 4.90 -15.60
CA GLU A 254 -3.38 4.10 -16.45
C GLU A 254 -2.16 3.64 -15.65
N GLY A 255 -1.69 2.42 -15.92
CA GLY A 255 -0.50 1.83 -15.35
C GLY A 255 -0.51 0.30 -15.43
N PRO A 256 0.64 -0.36 -15.24
CA PRO A 256 0.75 -1.80 -15.40
C PRO A 256 -0.06 -2.55 -14.33
N HIS A 257 -0.75 -3.59 -14.78
CA HIS A 257 -1.69 -4.35 -13.97
C HIS A 257 -1.41 -5.86 -14.12
N LYS A 258 -0.67 -6.46 -13.18
CA LYS A 258 -0.48 -7.92 -13.15
C LYS A 258 -1.68 -8.58 -12.50
N ALA A 259 -2.49 -9.22 -13.33
CA ALA A 259 -3.61 -10.03 -12.90
C ALA A 259 -3.26 -11.51 -13.13
N SER A 260 -2.95 -12.25 -12.08
CA SER A 260 -2.77 -13.71 -12.16
C SER A 260 -4.05 -14.44 -11.72
N MET A 261 -4.26 -15.66 -12.20
CA MET A 261 -5.32 -16.51 -11.66
C MET A 261 -4.79 -17.28 -10.47
N ASP A 262 -5.47 -17.15 -9.34
CA ASP A 262 -5.20 -18.00 -8.18
C ASP A 262 -5.64 -19.44 -8.52
N ALA A 263 -4.64 -20.32 -8.63
CA ALA A 263 -4.82 -21.73 -8.97
C ALA A 263 -5.74 -22.51 -8.01
N LYS A 264 -5.96 -22.04 -6.78
CA LYS A 264 -6.88 -22.68 -5.81
C LYS A 264 -8.30 -22.16 -5.90
N SER A 265 -8.48 -20.87 -6.14
CA SER A 265 -9.82 -20.25 -6.12
C SER A 265 -10.42 -20.07 -7.51
N GLY A 266 -9.63 -20.22 -8.58
CA GLY A 266 -10.04 -19.94 -9.95
C GLY A 266 -10.41 -18.47 -10.20
N LYS A 267 -10.11 -17.59 -9.23
CA LYS A 267 -10.39 -16.15 -9.31
C LYS A 267 -9.15 -15.42 -9.79
N ARG A 268 -9.36 -14.42 -10.65
CA ARG A 268 -8.33 -13.46 -11.04
C ARG A 268 -7.98 -12.62 -9.81
N ALA A 269 -6.78 -12.85 -9.26
CA ALA A 269 -6.23 -12.04 -8.19
C ALA A 269 -5.47 -10.88 -8.83
N VAL A 270 -5.91 -9.66 -8.55
CA VAL A 270 -5.11 -8.46 -8.83
C VAL A 270 -4.01 -8.46 -7.78
N GLN A 271 -2.82 -8.96 -8.14
CA GLN A 271 -1.73 -9.07 -7.16
C GLN A 271 -1.06 -7.71 -6.93
N GLN A 272 -0.85 -6.91 -7.98
CA GLN A 272 -0.13 -5.64 -7.89
C GLN A 272 -0.61 -4.65 -8.97
N TRP A 273 -0.79 -3.39 -8.57
CA TRP A 273 -1.23 -2.27 -9.41
C TRP A 273 -0.47 -1.01 -9.01
N THR A 274 0.01 -0.27 -10.01
CA THR A 274 0.60 1.06 -9.84
C THR A 274 -0.10 2.04 -10.77
N SER A 275 -0.68 3.11 -10.20
CA SER A 275 -1.24 4.21 -10.98
C SER A 275 -0.13 5.14 -11.48
N LEU A 276 0.13 5.13 -12.78
CA LEU A 276 1.12 5.97 -13.44
C LEU A 276 0.53 7.29 -13.94
N HIS A 277 -0.70 7.26 -14.44
CA HIS A 277 -1.43 8.46 -14.84
C HIS A 277 -2.86 8.41 -14.32
N GLU A 278 -3.25 9.43 -13.55
CA GLU A 278 -4.65 9.59 -13.12
C GLU A 278 -5.30 10.80 -13.80
N PHE A 279 -6.63 10.73 -13.95
CA PHE A 279 -7.36 11.66 -14.80
C PHE A 279 -8.37 12.49 -14.01
N GLY A 280 -8.41 13.79 -14.30
CA GLY A 280 -9.41 14.72 -13.78
C GLY A 280 -10.07 15.49 -14.92
N PRO A 281 -11.11 14.94 -15.57
CA PRO A 281 -11.81 15.62 -16.66
C PRO A 281 -12.44 16.94 -16.19
N ILE A 282 -12.18 18.04 -16.91
CA ILE A 282 -12.79 19.36 -16.63
C ILE A 282 -13.88 19.67 -17.65
N SER A 283 -13.58 19.44 -18.93
CA SER A 283 -14.47 19.67 -20.07
C SER A 283 -14.10 18.70 -21.21
N PRO A 284 -14.88 18.62 -22.29
CA PRO A 284 -14.53 17.80 -23.46
C PRO A 284 -13.16 18.15 -24.05
N ARG A 285 -12.66 19.36 -23.77
CA ARG A 285 -11.45 19.95 -24.37
C ARG A 285 -10.33 20.20 -23.37
N LEU A 286 -10.53 19.86 -22.09
CA LEU A 286 -9.57 20.13 -21.02
C LEU A 286 -9.60 19.02 -19.97
N LEU A 287 -8.43 18.43 -19.74
CA LEU A 287 -8.21 17.32 -18.84
C LEU A 287 -7.05 17.64 -17.90
N ILE A 288 -7.21 17.36 -16.60
CA ILE A 288 -6.06 17.25 -15.69
C ILE A 288 -5.48 15.85 -15.82
N VAL A 289 -4.16 15.75 -15.96
CA VAL A 289 -3.43 14.49 -15.79
C VAL A 289 -2.53 14.63 -14.56
N LEU A 290 -2.65 13.68 -13.63
CA LEU A 290 -1.69 13.49 -12.54
C LEU A 290 -0.68 12.45 -13.01
N ARG A 291 0.47 12.92 -13.49
CA ARG A 291 1.54 12.05 -13.98
C ARG A 291 2.46 11.65 -12.83
N SER A 292 2.75 10.37 -12.72
CA SER A 292 3.62 9.80 -11.69
C SER A 292 5.00 10.46 -11.72
N ALA A 293 5.53 10.71 -10.52
CA ALA A 293 6.88 11.22 -10.32
C ALA A 293 7.97 10.16 -10.63
N LEU A 294 7.58 8.92 -10.95
CA LEU A 294 8.47 7.87 -11.43
C LEU A 294 9.03 8.16 -12.83
N PHE A 295 8.34 8.97 -13.65
CA PHE A 295 8.86 9.34 -14.96
C PHE A 295 9.98 10.39 -14.85
N PRO A 296 11.02 10.31 -15.70
CA PRO A 296 12.11 11.27 -15.72
C PRO A 296 11.64 12.73 -15.84
N CYS A 297 12.34 13.63 -15.16
CA CYS A 297 12.09 15.06 -15.24
C CYS A 297 13.41 15.78 -15.56
N PRO A 298 13.76 15.95 -16.84
CA PRO A 298 15.08 16.40 -17.25
C PRO A 298 15.59 17.67 -16.54
N GLN A 299 14.69 18.61 -16.26
CA GLN A 299 15.01 19.88 -15.58
C GLN A 299 15.42 19.70 -14.11
N GLU A 300 14.80 18.76 -13.40
CA GLU A 300 15.15 18.43 -12.01
C GLU A 300 16.33 17.46 -11.97
N ASP A 301 16.40 16.54 -12.93
CA ASP A 301 17.39 15.46 -12.97
C ASP A 301 18.80 15.98 -13.29
N GLY A 302 18.88 17.08 -14.04
CA GLY A 302 20.13 17.82 -14.23
C GLY A 302 20.50 18.73 -13.06
N ALA A 303 19.57 19.02 -12.14
CA ALA A 303 19.78 19.94 -11.03
C ALA A 303 20.22 19.23 -9.74
N ASP A 304 19.66 18.05 -9.50
CA ASP A 304 19.88 17.28 -8.29
C ASP A 304 20.11 15.80 -8.64
N ALA A 305 21.36 15.38 -8.58
CA ALA A 305 21.77 14.00 -8.82
C ALA A 305 21.08 13.02 -7.85
N ASN A 306 20.85 13.42 -6.59
CA ASN A 306 20.20 12.57 -5.60
C ASN A 306 18.71 12.39 -5.92
N ALA A 307 18.04 13.42 -6.43
CA ALA A 307 16.64 13.32 -6.85
C ALA A 307 16.48 12.38 -8.05
N LYS A 308 17.41 12.48 -9.02
CA LYS A 308 17.48 11.57 -10.16
C LYS A 308 17.70 10.13 -9.70
N GLU A 309 18.73 9.89 -8.90
CA GLU A 309 19.06 8.56 -8.37
C GLU A 309 17.93 7.94 -7.54
N THR A 310 17.28 8.74 -6.69
CA THR A 310 16.12 8.29 -5.90
C THR A 310 14.96 7.86 -6.81
N ARG A 311 14.70 8.60 -7.89
CA ARG A 311 13.65 8.24 -8.85
C ARG A 311 14.01 6.97 -9.62
N GLU A 312 15.23 6.86 -10.12
CA GLU A 312 15.70 5.67 -10.84
C GLU A 312 15.60 4.42 -9.95
N LEU A 313 15.87 4.55 -8.65
CA LEU A 313 15.69 3.48 -7.68
C LEU A 313 14.22 3.06 -7.52
N LEU A 314 13.32 4.04 -7.38
CA LEU A 314 11.89 3.76 -7.29
C LEU A 314 11.34 3.17 -8.59
N GLN A 315 11.87 3.60 -9.74
CA GLN A 315 11.55 3.05 -11.04
C GLN A 315 12.00 1.60 -11.14
N SER A 316 13.24 1.27 -10.77
CA SER A 316 13.75 -0.11 -10.86
C SER A 316 12.90 -1.08 -10.02
N TYR A 317 12.51 -0.67 -8.81
CA TYR A 317 11.62 -1.47 -7.96
C TYR A 317 10.26 -1.75 -8.61
N GLN A 318 9.69 -0.75 -9.29
CA GLN A 318 8.42 -0.91 -9.99
C GLN A 318 8.57 -1.75 -11.26
N GLU A 319 9.64 -1.56 -12.03
CA GLU A 319 9.92 -2.29 -13.26
C GLU A 319 10.18 -3.77 -12.99
N ALA A 320 10.90 -4.08 -11.93
CA ALA A 320 11.17 -5.45 -11.53
C ALA A 320 9.88 -6.20 -11.13
N MET A 321 8.90 -5.49 -10.56
CA MET A 321 7.59 -6.06 -10.21
C MET A 321 6.63 -6.13 -11.40
N LEU A 322 6.58 -5.10 -12.24
CA LEU A 322 5.46 -4.87 -13.17
C LEU A 322 5.86 -4.90 -14.66
N GLY A 323 7.16 -4.92 -14.97
CA GLY A 323 7.69 -4.78 -16.34
C GLY A 323 8.13 -3.33 -16.66
N PRO A 324 8.78 -3.10 -17.81
CA PRO A 324 9.37 -1.80 -18.14
C PRO A 324 8.33 -0.66 -18.14
N LEU A 325 8.59 0.43 -17.40
CA LEU A 325 7.65 1.58 -17.38
C LEU A 325 7.64 2.34 -18.71
N SER A 326 8.69 2.19 -19.52
CA SER A 326 8.77 2.78 -20.87
C SER A 326 7.77 2.16 -21.86
N GLU A 327 7.26 0.96 -21.57
CA GLU A 327 6.32 0.25 -22.44
C GLU A 327 4.85 0.53 -22.08
N THR A 328 4.59 1.37 -21.06
CA THR A 328 3.22 1.68 -20.65
C THR A 328 2.57 2.66 -21.63
N LEU A 329 1.23 2.65 -21.66
CA LEU A 329 0.43 3.26 -22.72
C LEU A 329 0.71 4.76 -22.93
N LEU A 330 0.98 5.47 -21.83
CA LEU A 330 1.17 6.92 -21.80
C LEU A 330 2.57 7.32 -21.33
N ALA A 331 3.54 6.42 -21.40
CA ALA A 331 4.93 6.71 -21.03
C ALA A 331 5.53 7.87 -21.85
N ASP A 332 5.11 8.00 -23.11
CA ASP A 332 5.53 9.01 -24.09
C ASP A 332 4.73 10.32 -24.02
N LEU A 333 3.81 10.49 -23.05
CA LEU A 333 2.94 11.66 -22.98
C LEU A 333 3.75 12.98 -23.00
N PRO A 334 3.48 13.92 -23.92
CA PRO A 334 4.33 15.10 -24.13
C PRO A 334 4.02 16.23 -23.15
N VAL A 335 4.28 16.00 -21.85
CA VAL A 335 3.97 16.94 -20.76
C VAL A 335 5.15 17.14 -19.84
N SER A 336 5.27 18.33 -19.25
CA SER A 336 6.30 18.66 -18.26
C SER A 336 5.68 19.22 -16.97
N LYS A 337 6.48 19.24 -15.90
CA LYS A 337 6.08 19.85 -14.63
C LYS A 337 5.81 21.35 -14.81
N ALA A 338 4.90 21.87 -13.99
CA ALA A 338 4.63 23.30 -13.95
C ALA A 338 5.89 24.07 -13.52
N SER A 339 6.21 25.14 -14.25
CA SER A 339 7.23 26.10 -13.80
C SER A 339 6.75 26.83 -12.54
N ASN A 340 7.65 27.47 -11.82
CA ASN A 340 7.32 28.10 -10.54
C ASN A 340 7.97 29.48 -10.40
N ASN A 341 7.58 30.24 -9.38
CA ASN A 341 8.07 31.61 -9.16
C ASN A 341 9.32 31.71 -8.26
N TYR A 342 9.92 30.58 -7.87
CA TYR A 342 11.06 30.51 -6.95
C TYR A 342 12.26 29.76 -7.55
N SER A 343 12.15 29.33 -8.80
CA SER A 343 13.18 28.64 -9.57
C SER A 343 13.18 29.13 -11.01
N GLU A 344 14.34 29.09 -11.64
CA GLU A 344 14.54 29.40 -13.05
C GLU A 344 15.30 28.26 -13.72
N VAL A 345 15.10 28.10 -15.04
CA VAL A 345 15.83 27.09 -15.82
C VAL A 345 17.01 27.78 -16.47
N VAL A 346 18.23 27.42 -16.05
CA VAL A 346 19.50 27.92 -16.58
C VAL A 346 20.26 26.76 -17.19
N ASP A 347 20.61 26.84 -18.48
CA ASP A 347 21.26 25.77 -19.24
C ASP A 347 20.52 24.42 -19.20
N GLY A 348 19.18 24.47 -19.19
CA GLY A 348 18.32 23.28 -19.12
C GLY A 348 18.15 22.70 -17.72
N VAL A 349 18.79 23.30 -16.71
CA VAL A 349 18.78 22.83 -15.31
C VAL A 349 17.96 23.78 -14.44
N LEU A 350 17.08 23.23 -13.60
CA LEU A 350 16.27 24.00 -12.65
C LEU A 350 17.13 24.47 -11.47
N ARG A 351 17.24 25.79 -11.26
CA ARG A 351 17.98 26.39 -10.14
C ARG A 351 17.08 27.30 -9.33
N ALA A 352 17.28 27.32 -8.00
CA ALA A 352 16.57 28.26 -7.14
C ALA A 352 17.03 29.70 -7.42
N ILE A 353 16.07 30.64 -7.43
CA ILE A 353 16.36 32.07 -7.61
C ILE A 353 17.07 32.60 -6.34
N PRO A 354 18.06 33.52 -6.45
CA PRO A 354 18.72 34.11 -5.28
C PRO A 354 17.73 34.69 -4.26
N GLY A 355 17.85 34.26 -3.00
CA GLY A 355 16.96 34.69 -1.91
C GLY A 355 15.66 33.88 -1.76
N ALA A 356 15.38 32.94 -2.66
CA ALA A 356 14.30 31.98 -2.45
C ALA A 356 14.72 30.93 -1.40
N ALA A 357 13.95 30.81 -0.32
CA ALA A 357 14.12 29.70 0.62
C ALA A 357 13.75 28.38 -0.09
N GLY A 358 14.60 27.35 0.02
CA GLY A 358 14.31 26.02 -0.56
C GLY A 358 13.11 25.31 0.09
N ALA A 359 12.67 25.77 1.26
CA ALA A 359 11.50 25.25 1.95
C ALA A 359 10.19 25.66 1.24
N PRO A 360 9.16 24.79 1.21
CA PRO A 360 7.89 25.17 0.62
C PRO A 360 7.25 26.35 1.36
N SER A 361 6.82 27.38 0.61
CA SER A 361 6.17 28.57 1.17
C SER A 361 4.77 28.78 0.61
N ARG A 362 3.93 29.52 1.36
CA ARG A 362 2.61 29.97 0.91
C ARG A 362 2.69 30.92 -0.29
N GLY A 363 3.79 31.66 -0.43
CA GLY A 363 4.03 32.55 -1.58
C GLY A 363 4.39 31.80 -2.88
N HIS A 364 4.61 30.48 -2.81
CA HIS A 364 4.96 29.69 -3.98
C HIS A 364 3.74 29.54 -4.90
N SER A 365 3.95 29.85 -6.18
CA SER A 365 2.98 29.74 -7.25
C SER A 365 3.56 28.96 -8.42
N PHE A 366 2.68 28.35 -9.20
CA PHE A 366 3.02 27.42 -10.26
C PHE A 366 2.30 27.82 -11.54
N PHE A 367 3.05 27.90 -12.64
CA PHE A 367 2.50 28.17 -13.96
C PHE A 367 2.26 26.86 -14.70
N PHE A 368 0.97 26.54 -14.90
CA PHE A 368 0.52 25.36 -15.62
C PHE A 368 0.28 25.70 -17.09
N THR A 369 1.09 25.10 -17.96
CA THR A 369 0.91 25.17 -19.42
C THR A 369 -0.24 24.27 -19.86
N PHE A 370 -0.99 24.70 -20.88
CA PHE A 370 -1.92 23.83 -21.59
C PHE A 370 -1.15 23.04 -22.66
N PHE A 371 -1.04 21.73 -22.48
CA PHE A 371 -0.32 20.84 -23.39
C PHE A 371 -1.27 20.30 -24.47
N PRO A 372 -1.06 20.66 -25.75
CA PRO A 372 -1.84 20.15 -26.85
C PRO A 372 -1.44 18.69 -27.15
N LEU A 373 -2.39 17.75 -27.02
CA LEU A 373 -2.21 16.32 -27.24
C LEU A 373 -2.65 15.94 -28.65
N GLU A 374 -1.80 15.19 -29.35
CA GLU A 374 -2.17 14.56 -30.61
C GLU A 374 -3.34 13.58 -30.44
N SER A 375 -4.11 13.35 -31.51
CA SER A 375 -5.28 12.47 -31.47
C SER A 375 -4.94 11.08 -30.93
N ALA A 376 -3.77 10.53 -31.26
CA ALA A 376 -3.32 9.23 -30.73
C ALA A 376 -3.30 9.19 -29.19
N HIS A 377 -2.79 10.22 -28.52
CA HIS A 377 -2.80 10.29 -27.05
C HIS A 377 -4.21 10.45 -26.49
N VAL A 378 -5.06 11.21 -27.17
CA VAL A 378 -6.47 11.42 -26.76
C VAL A 378 -7.24 10.11 -26.88
N ASP A 379 -7.04 9.37 -27.97
CA ASP A 379 -7.65 8.06 -28.20
C ASP A 379 -7.14 7.02 -27.21
N ARG A 380 -5.83 7.00 -26.87
CA ARG A 380 -5.29 6.17 -25.78
C ARG A 380 -5.95 6.47 -24.44
N ILE A 381 -6.08 7.75 -24.06
CA ILE A 381 -6.75 8.17 -22.81
C ILE A 381 -8.22 7.75 -22.81
N ASN A 382 -8.95 8.01 -23.89
CA ASN A 382 -10.34 7.56 -24.04
C ASN A 382 -10.45 6.03 -24.00
N GLY A 383 -9.47 5.31 -24.57
CA GLY A 383 -9.34 3.87 -24.51
C GLY A 383 -9.24 3.35 -23.08
N VAL A 384 -8.50 4.02 -22.19
CA VAL A 384 -8.44 3.66 -20.76
C VAL A 384 -9.82 3.77 -20.11
N PHE A 385 -10.58 4.83 -20.43
CA PHE A 385 -11.96 4.98 -19.93
C PHE A 385 -12.90 3.89 -20.48
N LEU A 386 -12.76 3.52 -21.75
CA LEU A 386 -13.56 2.49 -22.41
C LEU A 386 -13.22 1.08 -21.91
N ASP A 387 -11.95 0.78 -21.65
CA ASP A 387 -11.52 -0.51 -21.12
C ASP A 387 -12.06 -0.76 -19.70
N ASN A 388 -12.14 0.31 -18.91
CA ASN A 388 -12.73 0.30 -17.56
C ASN A 388 -14.26 0.44 -17.55
N ALA A 389 -14.92 0.55 -18.72
CA ALA A 389 -16.36 0.78 -18.80
C ALA A 389 -17.20 -0.41 -18.30
N SER A 390 -16.62 -1.61 -18.15
CA SER A 390 -17.32 -2.78 -17.59
C SER A 390 -17.73 -2.62 -16.12
N SER A 391 -17.08 -1.68 -15.42
CA SER A 391 -17.44 -1.27 -14.05
C SER A 391 -18.40 -0.08 -14.01
N CYS A 392 -18.69 0.53 -15.15
CA CYS A 392 -19.45 1.77 -15.29
C CYS A 392 -20.89 1.50 -15.76
N ASN A 393 -21.82 2.37 -15.36
CA ASN A 393 -23.21 2.33 -15.86
C ASN A 393 -23.49 3.38 -16.94
N SER A 394 -22.56 4.32 -17.12
CA SER A 394 -22.85 5.55 -17.84
C SER A 394 -21.56 6.15 -18.41
N LEU A 395 -21.63 6.57 -19.67
CA LEU A 395 -20.59 7.35 -20.34
C LEU A 395 -21.21 8.65 -20.85
N VAL A 396 -20.48 9.75 -20.71
CA VAL A 396 -20.85 11.08 -21.18
C VAL A 396 -19.81 11.57 -22.19
N PHE A 397 -20.30 12.16 -23.26
CA PHE A 397 -19.51 12.75 -24.33
C PHE A 397 -20.16 14.04 -24.83
N HIS A 398 -19.43 14.87 -25.58
CA HIS A 398 -19.97 16.13 -26.09
C HIS A 398 -20.52 15.98 -27.51
N THR A 399 -19.76 15.41 -28.45
CA THR A 399 -20.23 15.18 -29.81
C THR A 399 -20.23 13.70 -30.19
N GLU A 400 -21.26 13.28 -30.92
CA GLU A 400 -21.40 11.90 -31.40
C GLU A 400 -20.24 11.51 -32.34
N ALA A 401 -19.79 12.43 -33.18
CA ALA A 401 -18.67 12.20 -34.10
C ALA A 401 -17.35 11.91 -33.36
N ALA A 402 -17.01 12.68 -32.33
CA ALA A 402 -15.81 12.44 -31.54
C ALA A 402 -15.90 11.12 -30.76
N PHE A 403 -17.07 10.86 -30.15
CA PHE A 403 -17.31 9.62 -29.42
C PHE A 403 -17.21 8.38 -30.32
N ARG A 404 -17.86 8.42 -31.50
CA ARG A 404 -17.78 7.36 -32.50
C ARG A 404 -16.34 7.06 -32.87
N ARG A 405 -15.52 8.09 -33.16
CA ARG A 405 -14.12 7.92 -33.53
C ARG A 405 -13.29 7.22 -32.44
N SER A 406 -13.39 7.68 -31.20
CA SER A 406 -12.64 7.05 -30.11
C SER A 406 -13.14 5.63 -29.82
N LEU A 407 -14.42 5.35 -30.01
CA LEU A 407 -14.97 4.00 -29.94
C LEU A 407 -14.46 3.12 -31.08
N GLU A 408 -14.43 3.61 -32.32
CA GLU A 408 -13.87 2.89 -33.47
C GLU A 408 -12.39 2.57 -33.25
N TRP A 409 -11.61 3.50 -32.70
CA TRP A 409 -10.19 3.28 -32.40
C TRP A 409 -10.00 2.22 -31.30
N TYR A 410 -10.77 2.30 -30.22
CA TYR A 410 -10.67 1.33 -29.11
C TYR A 410 -11.13 -0.08 -29.48
N MET A 411 -12.10 -0.18 -30.41
CA MET A 411 -12.66 -1.44 -30.89
C MET A 411 -11.90 -2.02 -32.08
N ASP A 412 -11.00 -1.26 -32.71
CA ASP A 412 -10.08 -1.81 -33.71
C ASP A 412 -9.11 -2.81 -33.06
N ASP A 413 -8.41 -3.61 -33.88
CA ASP A 413 -7.36 -4.51 -33.38
C ASP A 413 -6.15 -3.70 -32.88
N CYS A 414 -6.31 -3.19 -31.67
CA CYS A 414 -5.39 -2.27 -31.02
C CYS A 414 -4.51 -3.05 -30.04
N GLU A 415 -3.22 -3.12 -30.34
CA GLU A 415 -2.19 -3.78 -29.51
C GLU A 415 -2.22 -3.31 -28.04
N TYR A 416 -2.62 -2.05 -27.81
CA TYR A 416 -2.69 -1.47 -26.46
C TYR A 416 -3.83 -2.00 -25.59
N PHE A 417 -4.93 -2.47 -26.20
CA PHE A 417 -6.12 -2.92 -25.47
C PHE A 417 -6.58 -4.27 -26.00
N PRO A 418 -5.79 -5.34 -25.80
CA PRO A 418 -6.10 -6.66 -26.31
C PRO A 418 -7.46 -7.12 -25.80
N LYS A 419 -8.33 -7.53 -26.73
CA LYS A 419 -9.70 -7.98 -26.45
C LYS A 419 -9.76 -9.47 -26.13
N SER A 420 -8.72 -9.99 -25.47
CA SER A 420 -8.63 -11.38 -25.09
C SER A 420 -9.51 -11.66 -23.87
N VAL A 421 -10.47 -12.57 -24.03
CA VAL A 421 -11.31 -13.04 -22.93
C VAL A 421 -11.06 -14.52 -22.73
N ALA A 422 -10.92 -14.97 -21.48
CA ALA A 422 -10.68 -16.38 -21.19
C ALA A 422 -11.77 -17.29 -21.81
N SER A 423 -11.35 -18.32 -22.55
CA SER A 423 -12.24 -19.35 -23.08
C SER A 423 -12.66 -20.29 -21.95
N THR A 424 -13.77 -19.98 -21.28
CA THR A 424 -14.35 -20.88 -20.29
C THR A 424 -15.35 -21.79 -20.98
N THR A 425 -14.98 -23.04 -21.21
CA THR A 425 -15.83 -24.09 -21.80
C THR A 425 -17.07 -24.45 -20.96
N THR A 426 -17.23 -23.88 -19.76
CA THR A 426 -18.45 -23.97 -18.95
C THR A 426 -18.70 -22.68 -18.16
N ALA A 427 -19.93 -22.14 -18.23
CA ALA A 427 -20.34 -20.90 -17.56
C ALA A 427 -20.18 -20.91 -16.03
N ALA A 428 -20.06 -22.08 -15.41
CA ALA A 428 -19.87 -22.25 -13.98
C ALA A 428 -18.41 -22.00 -13.50
N SER A 429 -17.43 -21.97 -14.41
CA SER A 429 -16.00 -21.78 -14.09
C SER A 429 -15.44 -20.41 -14.49
N ALA A 430 -16.25 -19.55 -15.14
CA ALA A 430 -15.81 -18.23 -15.57
C ALA A 430 -15.69 -17.26 -14.39
N ALA A 431 -14.55 -16.57 -14.27
CA ALA A 431 -14.40 -15.49 -13.31
C ALA A 431 -15.46 -14.40 -13.59
N PRO A 432 -16.17 -13.88 -12.57
CA PRO A 432 -17.24 -12.88 -12.76
C PRO A 432 -16.82 -11.61 -13.53
N LEU A 433 -15.53 -11.26 -13.49
CA LEU A 433 -14.96 -10.12 -14.21
C LEU A 433 -14.91 -10.34 -15.72
N ASP A 434 -14.52 -11.54 -16.18
CA ASP A 434 -14.37 -11.83 -17.61
C ASP A 434 -15.75 -11.87 -18.31
N VAL A 435 -16.76 -12.36 -17.60
CA VAL A 435 -18.16 -12.32 -18.07
C VAL A 435 -18.65 -10.87 -18.23
N ARG A 436 -18.31 -9.98 -17.28
CA ARG A 436 -18.67 -8.56 -17.35
C ARG A 436 -17.92 -7.83 -18.47
N GLN A 437 -16.62 -8.08 -18.63
CA GLN A 437 -15.83 -7.49 -19.70
C GLN A 437 -16.37 -7.91 -21.08
N ARG A 438 -16.66 -9.20 -21.28
CA ARG A 438 -17.26 -9.71 -22.52
C ARG A 438 -18.62 -9.07 -22.80
N ALA A 439 -19.48 -8.95 -21.79
CA ALA A 439 -20.76 -8.27 -21.94
C ALA A 439 -20.59 -6.78 -22.29
N CYS A 440 -19.61 -6.10 -21.68
CA CYS A 440 -19.29 -4.71 -21.98
C CYS A 440 -18.82 -4.55 -23.44
N LEU A 441 -17.89 -5.36 -23.91
CA LEU A 441 -17.40 -5.32 -25.30
C LEU A 441 -18.53 -5.55 -26.31
N ARG A 442 -19.46 -6.47 -26.05
CA ARG A 442 -20.65 -6.67 -26.89
C ARG A 442 -21.56 -5.44 -26.93
N LYS A 443 -21.78 -4.79 -25.78
CA LYS A 443 -22.56 -3.55 -25.70
C LYS A 443 -21.91 -2.43 -26.52
N LEU A 444 -20.60 -2.25 -26.35
CA LEU A 444 -19.81 -1.26 -27.10
C LEU A 444 -19.82 -1.56 -28.61
N GLY A 445 -19.72 -2.82 -29.02
CA GLY A 445 -19.82 -3.23 -30.43
C GLY A 445 -21.19 -2.94 -31.02
N GLY A 446 -22.26 -3.28 -30.29
CA GLY A 446 -23.62 -2.95 -30.71
C GLY A 446 -23.87 -1.44 -30.81
N LEU A 447 -23.30 -0.65 -29.90
CA LEU A 447 -23.35 0.81 -29.95
C LEU A 447 -22.63 1.36 -31.18
N LEU A 448 -21.49 0.77 -31.52
CA LEU A 448 -20.69 1.18 -32.68
C LEU A 448 -21.44 0.92 -34.00
N THR A 449 -22.19 -0.19 -34.09
CA THR A 449 -23.11 -0.44 -35.20
C THR A 449 -24.26 0.57 -35.25
N GLN A 450 -24.85 0.93 -34.10
CA GLN A 450 -25.90 1.96 -34.03
C GLN A 450 -25.41 3.33 -34.52
N LEU A 451 -24.13 3.65 -34.28
CA LEU A 451 -23.44 4.86 -34.77
C LEU A 451 -23.08 4.82 -36.26
N GLY A 452 -23.43 3.74 -36.97
CA GLY A 452 -23.22 3.60 -38.41
C GLY A 452 -21.78 3.25 -38.80
N SER A 453 -21.05 2.55 -37.94
CA SER A 453 -19.74 1.99 -38.31
C SER A 453 -19.90 0.66 -39.05
N GLU A 454 -19.09 0.47 -40.10
CA GLU A 454 -19.05 -0.76 -40.89
C GLU A 454 -17.93 -1.72 -40.43
N LYS A 455 -17.12 -1.33 -39.45
CA LYS A 455 -16.01 -2.15 -38.96
C LYS A 455 -16.52 -3.39 -38.22
N GLN A 456 -15.98 -4.56 -38.57
CA GLN A 456 -16.21 -5.79 -37.82
C GLN A 456 -15.25 -5.84 -36.62
N PHE A 457 -15.80 -6.09 -35.44
CA PHE A 457 -15.04 -6.20 -34.19
C PHE A 457 -14.45 -7.60 -34.02
N PHE A 458 -13.17 -7.67 -33.63
CA PHE A 458 -12.48 -8.92 -33.33
C PHE A 458 -12.44 -9.18 -31.82
N GLN A 459 -12.81 -10.39 -31.40
CA GLN A 459 -12.68 -10.87 -30.04
C GLN A 459 -11.94 -12.20 -30.07
N GLU A 460 -10.85 -12.32 -29.33
CA GLU A 460 -10.08 -13.55 -29.25
C GLU A 460 -10.39 -14.29 -27.94
N ASP A 461 -10.71 -15.57 -28.03
CA ASP A 461 -10.86 -16.44 -26.87
C ASP A 461 -9.50 -17.07 -26.54
N VAL A 462 -8.88 -16.67 -25.42
CA VAL A 462 -7.52 -17.11 -25.05
C VAL A 462 -7.59 -18.15 -23.92
N LEU A 463 -6.74 -19.17 -23.98
CA LEU A 463 -6.55 -20.13 -22.88
C LEU A 463 -5.75 -19.46 -21.76
N PRO A 464 -6.26 -19.45 -20.51
CA PRO A 464 -5.58 -18.74 -19.43
C PRO A 464 -4.23 -19.37 -19.10
N THR A 465 -3.20 -18.55 -19.01
CA THR A 465 -1.87 -18.94 -18.50
C THR A 465 -1.96 -19.16 -16.99
N VAL A 466 -1.86 -20.42 -16.56
CA VAL A 466 -1.84 -20.77 -15.13
C VAL A 466 -0.43 -20.51 -14.60
N SER A 467 -0.25 -19.41 -13.87
CA SER A 467 0.99 -19.17 -13.12
C SER A 467 0.89 -19.86 -11.76
N THR A 468 1.96 -20.54 -11.32
CA THR A 468 1.98 -21.14 -9.99
C THR A 468 2.57 -20.14 -8.98
N GLN A 469 2.05 -20.14 -7.75
CA GLN A 469 2.58 -19.35 -6.62
C GLN A 469 4.09 -19.57 -6.35
N ALA A 470 4.67 -20.65 -6.90
CA ALA A 470 6.10 -20.95 -6.79
C ALA A 470 6.94 -20.15 -7.81
N ASP A 471 6.42 -19.92 -9.02
CA ASP A 471 7.07 -19.16 -10.08
C ASP A 471 7.12 -17.66 -9.76
N GLU A 472 6.02 -17.14 -9.18
CA GLU A 472 5.88 -15.72 -8.79
C GLU A 472 6.79 -15.33 -7.61
N ARG A 473 6.91 -16.22 -6.60
CA ARG A 473 7.87 -16.03 -5.49
C ARG A 473 9.32 -16.13 -5.96
N GLY A 474 9.59 -16.96 -6.96
CA GLY A 474 10.90 -17.05 -7.61
C GLY A 474 11.29 -15.73 -8.26
N SER A 475 10.42 -15.19 -9.12
CA SER A 475 10.66 -13.94 -9.85
C SER A 475 10.83 -12.71 -8.94
N LEU A 476 10.01 -12.56 -7.88
CA LEU A 476 10.15 -11.45 -6.93
C LEU A 476 11.43 -11.53 -6.10
N LEU A 477 11.83 -12.74 -5.68
CA LEU A 477 13.09 -12.96 -4.96
C LEU A 477 14.30 -12.78 -5.88
N GLU A 478 14.22 -13.17 -7.14
CA GLU A 478 15.27 -12.97 -8.14
C GLU A 478 15.43 -11.49 -8.52
N ALA A 479 14.32 -10.78 -8.73
CA ALA A 479 14.29 -9.32 -8.92
C ALA A 479 14.93 -8.57 -7.74
N LEU A 480 14.50 -8.88 -6.50
CA LEU A 480 15.08 -8.29 -5.30
C LEU A 480 16.55 -8.69 -5.09
N GLN A 481 16.99 -9.85 -5.59
CA GLN A 481 18.39 -10.29 -5.52
C GLN A 481 19.28 -9.61 -6.56
N GLN A 482 18.73 -9.26 -7.72
CA GLN A 482 19.44 -8.54 -8.79
C GLN A 482 19.67 -7.06 -8.45
N ASP A 483 18.72 -6.41 -7.75
CA ASP A 483 18.77 -4.98 -7.42
C ASP A 483 19.38 -4.66 -6.04
N LEU A 484 19.55 -5.67 -5.18
CA LEU A 484 20.17 -5.52 -3.86
C LEU A 484 21.58 -4.88 -3.89
N PRO A 485 22.51 -5.18 -4.82
CA PRO A 485 23.81 -4.50 -4.86
C PRO A 485 23.71 -2.99 -5.12
N SER A 486 22.70 -2.56 -5.87
CA SER A 486 22.43 -1.14 -6.15
C SER A 486 21.85 -0.43 -4.92
N LEU A 487 20.93 -1.10 -4.21
CA LEU A 487 20.35 -0.63 -2.93
C LEU A 487 21.40 -0.49 -1.82
N LEU A 488 22.37 -1.42 -1.79
CA LEU A 488 23.43 -1.40 -0.78
C LEU A 488 24.31 -0.15 -0.88
N ARG A 489 24.43 0.49 -2.06
CA ARG A 489 25.18 1.75 -2.26
C ARG A 489 24.65 2.93 -1.45
N TYR A 490 23.38 2.92 -1.09
CA TYR A 490 22.73 3.99 -0.32
C TYR A 490 22.58 3.68 1.16
N VAL A 491 23.01 2.49 1.58
CA VAL A 491 23.09 2.15 3.00
C VAL A 491 24.22 2.99 3.60
N PRO A 492 23.92 3.86 4.60
CA PRO A 492 24.93 4.66 5.28
C PRO A 492 25.99 3.76 5.91
N ASP A 493 27.25 4.18 5.80
CA ASP A 493 28.44 3.48 6.30
C ASP A 493 29.31 4.48 7.09
N GLY A 494 30.26 4.00 7.89
CA GLY A 494 31.08 4.81 8.77
C GLY A 494 30.27 5.45 9.90
N ASP A 495 30.53 6.74 10.16
CA ASP A 495 29.94 7.48 11.29
C ASP A 495 28.42 7.70 11.15
N ASP A 496 27.87 7.61 9.93
CA ASP A 496 26.43 7.75 9.63
C ASP A 496 25.69 6.40 9.57
N ALA A 497 26.37 5.28 9.87
CA ALA A 497 25.79 3.95 9.77
C ALA A 497 24.53 3.79 10.64
N SER A 498 23.48 3.16 10.09
CA SER A 498 22.27 2.83 10.86
C SER A 498 22.61 1.87 12.01
N PRO A 499 21.80 1.80 13.10
CA PRO A 499 22.03 0.87 14.20
C PRO A 499 22.19 -0.60 13.74
N PHE A 500 21.45 -1.00 12.71
CA PHE A 500 21.59 -2.31 12.06
C PHE A 500 22.97 -2.49 11.43
N MET A 501 23.45 -1.50 10.68
CA MET A 501 24.74 -1.55 10.01
C MET A 501 25.90 -1.52 10.99
N GLN A 502 25.80 -0.75 12.06
CA GLN A 502 26.80 -0.71 13.12
C GLN A 502 27.00 -2.12 13.73
N VAL A 503 25.91 -2.82 14.06
CA VAL A 503 25.99 -4.19 14.59
C VAL A 503 26.56 -5.15 13.54
N TYR A 504 26.10 -5.07 12.29
CA TYR A 504 26.59 -5.93 11.22
C TYR A 504 28.10 -5.75 10.97
N GLN A 505 28.60 -4.52 11.01
CA GLN A 505 30.02 -4.17 10.86
C GLN A 505 30.86 -4.63 12.04
N ILE A 506 30.36 -4.45 13.26
CA ILE A 506 30.96 -4.98 14.50
C ILE A 506 31.19 -6.50 14.40
N LEU A 507 30.28 -7.23 13.74
CA LEU A 507 30.38 -8.68 13.53
C LEU A 507 31.32 -9.07 12.37
N GLY A 508 32.07 -8.12 11.82
CA GLY A 508 33.01 -8.32 10.72
C GLY A 508 32.34 -8.37 9.35
N GLY A 509 31.18 -7.72 9.22
CA GLY A 509 30.51 -7.45 7.95
C GLY A 509 30.94 -6.12 7.34
N SER A 510 30.66 -5.97 6.06
CA SER A 510 30.90 -4.76 5.28
C SER A 510 29.77 -4.62 4.25
N LYS A 511 29.59 -3.44 3.70
CA LYS A 511 28.62 -3.18 2.65
C LYS A 511 28.78 -4.13 1.46
N GLU A 512 30.02 -4.48 1.13
CA GLU A 512 30.39 -5.42 0.07
C GLU A 512 29.94 -6.85 0.39
N THR A 513 30.03 -7.28 1.65
CA THR A 513 29.66 -8.64 2.06
C THR A 513 28.18 -8.80 2.40
N LEU A 514 27.45 -7.68 2.58
CA LEU A 514 26.07 -7.70 3.08
C LEU A 514 25.12 -8.44 2.14
N GLN A 515 25.29 -8.31 0.82
CA GLN A 515 24.45 -9.01 -0.16
C GLN A 515 24.56 -10.53 -0.02
N GLU A 516 25.79 -11.05 -0.05
CA GLU A 516 26.04 -12.49 0.04
C GLU A 516 25.57 -13.07 1.37
N ASP A 517 25.76 -12.32 2.46
CA ASP A 517 25.35 -12.75 3.78
C ASP A 517 23.81 -12.72 3.96
N LEU A 518 23.12 -11.77 3.33
CA LEU A 518 21.65 -11.74 3.25
C LEU A 518 21.09 -12.91 2.45
N ILE A 519 21.75 -13.30 1.36
CA ILE A 519 21.38 -14.47 0.55
C ILE A 519 21.61 -15.75 1.35
N GLN A 520 22.77 -15.87 1.99
CA GLN A 520 23.12 -17.06 2.75
C GLN A 520 22.20 -17.25 3.97
N SER A 521 21.91 -16.19 4.72
CA SER A 521 20.95 -16.24 5.83
C SER A 521 19.54 -16.63 5.39
N ALA A 522 19.09 -16.20 4.21
CA ALA A 522 17.81 -16.63 3.63
C ALA A 522 17.81 -18.13 3.30
N ARG A 523 18.91 -18.65 2.73
CA ARG A 523 19.08 -20.08 2.46
C ARG A 523 19.10 -20.92 3.74
N MET A 524 19.73 -20.42 4.80
CA MET A 524 19.73 -21.06 6.12
C MET A 524 18.29 -21.18 6.68
N LEU A 525 17.50 -20.10 6.64
CA LEU A 525 16.11 -20.16 7.09
C LEU A 525 15.27 -21.14 6.23
N LYS A 526 15.45 -21.09 4.91
CA LYS A 526 14.77 -22.01 3.97
C LYS A 526 15.09 -23.47 4.28
N LEU A 527 16.35 -23.80 4.57
CA LEU A 527 16.77 -25.16 4.91
C LEU A 527 16.14 -25.62 6.22
N ARG A 528 16.14 -24.78 7.27
CA ARG A 528 15.43 -25.08 8.53
C ARG A 528 13.95 -25.40 8.28
N ILE A 529 13.26 -24.56 7.51
CA ILE A 529 11.84 -24.75 7.20
C ILE A 529 11.62 -26.03 6.39
N LYS A 530 12.48 -26.31 5.40
CA LYS A 530 12.40 -27.52 4.59
C LYS A 530 12.61 -28.78 5.41
N ILE A 531 13.54 -28.78 6.37
CA ILE A 531 13.71 -29.89 7.32
C ILE A 531 12.41 -30.12 8.12
N ASP A 532 11.77 -29.06 8.60
CA ASP A 532 10.50 -29.16 9.33
C ASP A 532 9.35 -29.69 8.47
N VAL A 533 9.30 -29.30 7.18
CA VAL A 533 8.27 -29.74 6.22
C VAL A 533 8.51 -31.17 5.74
N TRP A 534 9.75 -31.53 5.40
CA TRP A 534 10.09 -32.87 4.90
C TRP A 534 10.05 -33.93 5.99
N SER A 535 10.24 -33.56 7.26
CA SER A 535 10.15 -34.47 8.40
C SER A 535 8.73 -34.61 8.98
N ARG A 536 7.69 -34.11 8.32
CA ARG A 536 6.30 -34.29 8.77
C ARG A 536 5.95 -35.78 8.83
N GLY A 537 5.48 -36.24 9.99
CA GLY A 537 5.16 -37.65 10.24
C GLY A 537 6.32 -38.47 10.83
N VAL A 538 7.49 -37.88 11.04
CA VAL A 538 8.63 -38.48 11.76
C VAL A 538 8.53 -38.21 13.27
N ASP A 539 9.11 -39.10 14.09
CA ASP A 539 9.18 -38.95 15.55
C ASP A 539 9.78 -37.60 16.00
N GLU A 540 9.14 -36.95 16.98
CA GLU A 540 9.50 -35.59 17.39
C GLU A 540 10.87 -35.51 18.05
N LYS A 541 11.35 -36.57 18.71
CA LYS A 541 12.71 -36.57 19.28
C LYS A 541 13.74 -36.52 18.15
N LEU A 542 13.55 -37.31 17.10
CA LEU A 542 14.43 -37.30 15.93
C LEU A 542 14.36 -35.95 15.19
N ARG A 543 13.16 -35.38 15.06
CA ARG A 543 12.98 -34.03 14.48
C ARG A 543 13.70 -32.96 15.31
N HIS A 544 13.62 -33.04 16.63
CA HIS A 544 14.34 -32.16 17.54
C HIS A 544 15.86 -32.30 17.38
N SER A 545 16.39 -33.53 17.40
CA SER A 545 17.82 -33.79 17.18
C SER A 545 18.33 -33.26 15.83
N ASN A 546 17.53 -33.37 14.76
CA ASN A 546 17.89 -32.78 13.46
C ASN A 546 17.95 -31.25 13.48
N ARG A 547 17.05 -30.59 14.23
CA ARG A 547 17.10 -29.13 14.43
C ARG A 547 18.31 -28.72 15.23
N GLU A 548 18.63 -29.44 16.30
CA GLU A 548 19.82 -29.19 17.12
C GLU A 548 21.09 -29.36 16.28
N TYR A 549 21.20 -30.43 15.50
CA TYR A 549 22.33 -30.65 14.61
C TYR A 549 22.50 -29.50 13.60
N LEU A 550 21.40 -29.05 12.98
CA LEU A 550 21.44 -27.93 12.05
C LEU A 550 21.90 -26.62 12.72
N VAL A 551 21.42 -26.37 13.94
CA VAL A 551 21.84 -25.20 14.74
C VAL A 551 23.32 -25.28 15.08
N GLN A 552 23.85 -26.45 15.44
CA GLN A 552 25.29 -26.65 15.68
C GLN A 552 26.12 -26.30 14.45
N GLN A 553 25.66 -26.67 13.24
CA GLN A 553 26.34 -26.27 12.01
C GLN A 553 26.28 -24.75 11.78
N TYR A 554 25.16 -24.11 12.10
CA TYR A 554 25.00 -22.66 11.94
C TYR A 554 25.83 -21.87 12.94
N LEU A 555 26.02 -22.37 14.15
CA LEU A 555 26.85 -21.75 15.18
C LEU A 555 28.33 -21.66 14.77
N MET A 556 28.78 -22.51 13.84
CA MET A 556 30.14 -22.48 13.28
C MET A 556 30.32 -21.48 12.12
N LEU A 557 29.23 -20.88 11.61
CA LEU A 557 29.29 -19.92 10.51
C LEU A 557 29.78 -18.53 10.97
N PRO A 558 30.25 -17.68 10.02
CA PRO A 558 30.60 -16.30 10.33
C PRO A 558 29.51 -15.58 11.13
N ARG A 559 29.92 -14.87 12.18
CA ARG A 559 29.03 -14.26 13.19
C ARG A 559 27.96 -13.38 12.55
N ARG A 560 28.34 -12.58 11.57
CA ARG A 560 27.46 -11.73 10.76
C ARG A 560 26.35 -12.50 10.01
N ARG A 561 26.66 -13.66 9.43
CA ARG A 561 25.69 -14.51 8.71
C ARG A 561 24.71 -15.15 9.68
N PHE A 562 25.24 -15.61 10.82
CA PHE A 562 24.43 -16.23 11.86
C PHE A 562 23.47 -15.21 12.50
N TRP A 563 23.95 -14.00 12.79
CA TRP A 563 23.11 -12.91 13.29
C TRP A 563 21.98 -12.54 12.30
N LEU A 564 22.28 -12.39 11.01
CA LEU A 564 21.23 -12.18 9.98
C LEU A 564 20.21 -13.32 9.93
N TYR A 565 20.65 -14.56 10.12
CA TYR A 565 19.75 -15.70 10.23
C TYR A 565 18.82 -15.58 11.45
N LEU A 566 19.33 -15.17 12.62
CA LEU A 566 18.52 -14.94 13.82
C LEU A 566 17.47 -13.85 13.58
N LYS A 567 17.86 -12.74 12.93
CA LYS A 567 16.93 -11.66 12.53
C LYS A 567 15.79 -12.16 11.65
N ARG A 568 16.12 -12.94 10.63
CA ARG A 568 15.11 -13.54 9.74
C ARG A 568 14.23 -14.55 10.45
N ARG A 569 14.80 -15.35 11.36
CA ARG A 569 14.04 -16.31 12.17
C ARG A 569 13.05 -15.60 13.08
N ARG A 570 13.48 -14.55 13.78
CA ARG A 570 12.60 -13.73 14.64
C ARG A 570 11.46 -13.12 13.84
N LEU A 571 11.77 -12.46 12.72
CA LEU A 571 10.74 -11.91 11.82
C LEU A 571 9.77 -12.98 11.33
N SER A 572 10.26 -14.16 10.95
CA SER A 572 9.41 -15.27 10.51
C SER A 572 8.52 -15.80 11.62
N GLU A 573 9.04 -15.95 12.84
CA GLU A 573 8.27 -16.42 13.99
C GLU A 573 7.22 -15.36 14.36
N ASP A 574 7.58 -14.09 14.47
CA ASP A 574 6.61 -13.01 14.72
C ASP A 574 5.49 -13.02 13.67
N MET A 575 5.83 -13.08 12.38
CA MET A 575 4.87 -13.16 11.25
C MET A 575 3.96 -14.40 11.28
N GLU A 576 4.42 -15.54 11.81
CA GLU A 576 3.57 -16.72 12.01
C GLU A 576 2.60 -16.52 13.18
N HIS A 577 3.06 -15.95 14.31
CA HIS A 577 2.19 -15.64 15.46
C HIS A 577 1.18 -14.52 15.15
N HIS A 578 1.47 -13.63 14.19
CA HIS A 578 0.52 -12.64 13.68
C HIS A 578 -0.68 -13.29 13.00
N LYS A 579 -0.54 -14.48 12.41
CA LYS A 579 -1.67 -15.23 11.82
C LYS A 579 -2.62 -15.80 12.87
N GLU A 580 -2.15 -15.98 14.11
CA GLU A 580 -2.91 -16.60 15.20
C GLU A 580 -3.40 -15.59 16.27
N GLY A 581 -2.77 -14.41 16.43
CA GLY A 581 -2.86 -13.62 17.67
C GLY A 581 -3.30 -12.13 17.64
N GLN A 582 -3.69 -11.52 16.50
CA GLN A 582 -4.17 -10.11 16.44
C GLN A 582 -3.32 -9.05 17.21
N ARG A 583 -1.98 -9.15 17.24
CA ARG A 583 -1.08 -8.05 17.69
C ARG A 583 -0.39 -7.40 16.49
N PRO A 584 -0.05 -6.09 16.53
CA PRO A 584 0.76 -5.44 15.49
C PRO A 584 2.21 -5.96 15.53
N VAL A 585 2.85 -6.12 14.36
CA VAL A 585 4.30 -6.38 14.26
C VAL A 585 5.00 -5.09 14.66
N ASP A 586 5.68 -5.07 15.80
CA ASP A 586 6.61 -3.98 16.08
C ASP A 586 7.93 -4.29 15.37
N LEU A 587 8.02 -3.88 14.10
CA LEU A 587 9.22 -4.05 13.28
C LEU A 587 10.46 -3.41 13.91
N HIS A 588 10.30 -2.42 14.80
CA HIS A 588 11.39 -1.75 15.47
C HIS A 588 12.00 -2.63 16.57
N THR A 589 11.19 -3.22 17.46
CA THR A 589 11.68 -4.17 18.48
C THR A 589 12.03 -5.55 17.91
N SER A 590 11.36 -6.01 16.86
CA SER A 590 11.64 -7.32 16.23
C SER A 590 12.90 -7.35 15.36
N VAL A 591 13.38 -6.20 14.85
CA VAL A 591 14.50 -6.17 13.89
C VAL A 591 15.66 -5.26 14.31
N LEU A 592 15.43 -4.15 15.02
CA LEU A 592 16.45 -3.11 15.23
C LEU A 592 17.05 -3.05 16.65
N ASP A 593 16.37 -3.57 17.67
CA ASP A 593 16.87 -3.56 19.06
C ASP A 593 16.48 -4.83 19.84
N ALA A 594 16.92 -5.98 19.34
CA ALA A 594 16.66 -7.28 19.94
C ALA A 594 17.79 -7.71 20.90
N PRO A 595 17.54 -8.64 21.84
CA PRO A 595 18.55 -9.10 22.79
C PRO A 595 19.85 -9.64 22.16
N GLU A 596 19.76 -10.26 20.98
CA GLU A 596 20.93 -10.68 20.21
C GLU A 596 21.79 -9.52 19.70
N ASP A 597 21.25 -8.31 19.54
CA ASP A 597 22.00 -7.10 19.15
C ASP A 597 22.82 -6.57 20.31
N VAL A 598 22.24 -6.55 21.51
CA VAL A 598 22.95 -6.15 22.74
C VAL A 598 24.16 -7.06 22.96
N VAL A 599 23.98 -8.38 22.77
CA VAL A 599 25.07 -9.36 22.83
C VAL A 599 26.10 -9.12 21.72
N ALA A 600 25.66 -8.80 20.50
CA ALA A 600 26.55 -8.50 19.38
C ALA A 600 27.37 -7.20 19.62
N ARG A 601 26.75 -6.14 20.15
CA ARG A 601 27.42 -4.89 20.53
C ARG A 601 28.46 -5.12 21.62
N ALA A 602 28.20 -6.03 22.56
CA ALA A 602 29.11 -6.44 23.63
C ALA A 602 30.14 -7.51 23.22
N TRP A 603 30.41 -7.72 21.92
CA TRP A 603 31.30 -8.79 21.46
C TRP A 603 32.71 -8.78 22.07
N ARG A 604 33.22 -7.60 22.49
CA ARG A 604 34.59 -7.43 23.05
C ARG A 604 34.79 -8.17 24.36
N VAL A 605 33.73 -8.31 25.16
CA VAL A 605 33.75 -9.02 26.44
C VAL A 605 33.38 -10.49 26.29
N ALA A 606 33.07 -10.97 25.08
CA ALA A 606 32.75 -12.36 24.81
C ALA A 606 34.00 -13.17 24.42
N LYS A 607 34.15 -14.38 24.99
CA LYS A 607 35.25 -15.29 24.64
C LYS A 607 35.22 -15.65 23.14
N PRO A 608 36.38 -15.76 22.48
CA PRO A 608 36.46 -16.21 21.10
C PRO A 608 35.71 -17.54 20.89
N GLY A 609 34.74 -17.56 19.97
CA GLY A 609 33.93 -18.73 19.63
C GLY A 609 32.60 -18.86 20.39
N SER A 610 32.38 -18.09 21.45
CA SER A 610 31.15 -18.17 22.26
C SER A 610 30.05 -17.20 21.80
N LEU A 611 30.39 -16.16 21.03
CA LEU A 611 29.44 -15.10 20.67
C LEU A 611 28.18 -15.60 19.95
N ASN A 612 28.31 -16.52 18.98
CA ASN A 612 27.16 -17.08 18.26
C ASN A 612 26.22 -17.85 19.21
N HIS A 613 26.77 -18.56 20.18
CA HIS A 613 25.97 -19.26 21.19
C HIS A 613 25.18 -18.26 22.03
N LEU A 614 25.81 -17.17 22.46
CA LEU A 614 25.14 -16.14 23.26
C LEU A 614 24.03 -15.43 22.48
N MET A 615 24.27 -15.08 21.21
CA MET A 615 23.24 -14.51 20.36
C MET A 615 22.07 -15.49 20.14
N TYR A 616 22.37 -16.78 19.92
CA TYR A 616 21.35 -17.82 19.73
C TYR A 616 20.44 -17.96 20.95
N TRP A 617 21.03 -18.07 22.15
CA TRP A 617 20.29 -18.25 23.39
C TRP A 617 19.51 -16.98 23.78
N ALA A 618 20.11 -15.80 23.62
CA ALA A 618 19.41 -14.54 23.86
C ALA A 618 18.17 -14.41 22.95
N ALA A 619 18.32 -14.73 21.66
CA ALA A 619 17.22 -14.73 20.71
C ALA A 619 16.15 -15.79 21.05
N GLY A 620 16.57 -17.02 21.33
CA GLY A 620 15.68 -18.15 21.64
C GLY A 620 14.87 -17.95 22.91
N ASN A 621 15.52 -17.51 24.00
CA ASN A 621 14.87 -17.30 25.29
C ASN A 621 13.95 -16.07 25.27
N SER A 622 14.33 -15.03 24.51
CA SER A 622 13.46 -13.89 24.23
C SER A 622 12.18 -14.31 23.51
N LEU A 623 12.32 -15.11 22.44
CA LEU A 623 11.18 -15.66 21.69
C LEU A 623 10.32 -16.58 22.56
N LEU A 624 10.92 -17.35 23.47
CA LEU A 624 10.16 -18.22 24.38
C LEU A 624 9.27 -17.40 25.33
N LYS A 625 9.78 -16.29 25.89
CA LYS A 625 9.01 -15.40 26.77
C LYS A 625 7.91 -14.64 26.02
N SER A 626 8.14 -14.25 24.76
CA SER A 626 7.17 -13.48 23.97
C SER A 626 6.04 -14.33 23.35
N ARG A 627 6.21 -15.65 23.26
CA ARG A 627 5.20 -16.58 22.70
C ARG A 627 3.91 -16.59 23.52
N PRO A 628 2.71 -16.38 22.92
CA PRO A 628 1.42 -16.57 23.59
C PRO A 628 1.28 -18.02 24.10
N PRO A 629 0.77 -18.26 25.32
CA PRO A 629 0.10 -17.32 26.24
C PRO A 629 1.02 -16.40 27.07
N GLY A 630 2.31 -16.35 26.77
CA GLY A 630 3.35 -15.70 27.55
C GLY A 630 3.97 -16.73 28.48
N PHE A 631 5.21 -17.12 28.24
CA PHE A 631 5.93 -17.96 29.21
C PHE A 631 6.50 -17.06 30.31
N ASP A 632 5.84 -17.07 31.47
CA ASP A 632 6.42 -16.55 32.70
C ASP A 632 7.21 -17.69 33.38
N PRO A 633 8.56 -17.67 33.34
CA PRO A 633 9.38 -18.72 33.94
C PRO A 633 9.20 -18.83 35.46
N TRP A 634 8.65 -17.81 36.11
CA TRP A 634 8.55 -17.75 37.56
C TRP A 634 7.10 -17.78 38.07
N ALA A 635 6.16 -18.17 37.21
CA ALA A 635 4.77 -18.38 37.62
C ALA A 635 4.69 -19.49 38.68
N ARG A 636 3.86 -19.30 39.72
CA ARG A 636 3.65 -20.32 40.76
C ARG A 636 3.01 -21.57 40.16
N ILE A 637 3.71 -22.70 40.27
CA ILE A 637 3.17 -24.02 39.92
C ILE A 637 2.32 -24.50 41.10
N GLU A 638 1.01 -24.23 41.05
CA GLU A 638 0.08 -24.61 42.12
C GLU A 638 -0.21 -26.13 42.17
N ARG A 639 -0.06 -26.84 41.04
CA ARG A 639 -0.33 -28.29 40.90
C ARG A 639 0.62 -28.96 39.90
N LEU A 640 1.08 -30.18 40.19
CA LEU A 640 1.88 -31.03 39.29
C LEU A 640 1.00 -31.83 38.32
N ASP A 641 0.05 -31.18 37.66
CA ASP A 641 -0.72 -31.79 36.57
C ASP A 641 0.07 -31.73 35.24
N GLN A 642 -0.51 -32.20 34.14
CA GLN A 642 0.16 -32.20 32.83
C GLN A 642 0.64 -30.80 32.40
N ARG A 643 -0.07 -29.73 32.79
CA ARG A 643 0.35 -28.35 32.51
C ARG A 643 1.47 -27.90 33.45
N GLY A 644 1.40 -28.25 34.73
CA GLY A 644 2.47 -28.01 35.70
C GLY A 644 3.78 -28.71 35.32
N ILE A 645 3.71 -29.94 34.84
CA ILE A 645 4.87 -30.72 34.37
C ILE A 645 5.45 -30.10 33.08
N GLN A 646 4.60 -29.68 32.13
CA GLN A 646 5.04 -28.97 30.93
C GLN A 646 5.69 -27.63 31.26
N HIS A 647 5.11 -26.86 32.18
CA HIS A 647 5.66 -25.60 32.66
C HIS A 647 7.00 -25.80 33.36
N LEU A 648 7.13 -26.85 34.18
CA LEU A 648 8.40 -27.21 34.82
C LEU A 648 9.47 -27.62 33.80
N ALA A 649 9.10 -28.39 32.77
CA ALA A 649 10.03 -28.77 31.69
C ALA A 649 10.48 -27.53 30.88
N MET A 650 9.57 -26.58 30.63
CA MET A 650 9.90 -25.30 29.98
C MET A 650 10.78 -24.43 30.86
N LEU A 651 10.56 -24.40 32.18
CA LEU A 651 11.40 -23.70 33.15
C LEU A 651 12.79 -24.33 33.24
N GLN A 652 12.87 -25.65 33.31
CA GLN A 652 14.15 -26.37 33.29
C GLN A 652 14.90 -26.11 31.99
N ALA A 653 14.21 -26.08 30.85
CA ALA A 653 14.84 -25.74 29.59
C ALA A 653 15.29 -24.26 29.58
N PHE A 654 14.43 -23.33 29.95
CA PHE A 654 14.74 -21.90 29.94
C PHE A 654 15.88 -21.51 30.89
N ALA A 655 15.88 -22.06 32.11
CA ALA A 655 16.86 -21.74 33.14
C ALA A 655 18.13 -22.59 33.05
N PHE A 656 18.07 -23.82 32.50
CA PHE A 656 19.14 -24.82 32.59
C PHE A 656 19.37 -25.66 31.31
N SER A 657 18.70 -25.42 30.17
CA SER A 657 19.00 -26.19 28.94
C SER A 657 20.39 -25.85 28.42
N SER A 658 21.28 -26.84 28.47
CA SER A 658 22.51 -26.94 27.67
C SER A 658 23.44 -25.72 27.66
N ILE A 659 23.39 -24.89 28.69
CA ILE A 659 24.50 -24.01 29.02
C ILE A 659 25.53 -24.91 29.69
N LEU A 660 26.51 -25.35 28.88
CA LEU A 660 27.81 -25.78 29.36
C LEU A 660 28.18 -24.93 30.57
N LYS A 661 28.25 -25.59 31.74
CA LYS A 661 28.81 -25.14 33.02
C LYS A 661 29.10 -23.65 33.06
N ILE A 662 28.43 -22.93 33.97
CA ILE A 662 28.77 -21.56 34.37
C ILE A 662 30.30 -21.29 34.44
N GLU A 663 31.15 -22.29 34.70
CA GLU A 663 32.62 -22.24 34.53
C GLU A 663 33.11 -21.70 33.17
N GLN A 664 32.47 -22.04 32.04
CA GLN A 664 32.80 -21.50 30.71
C GLN A 664 32.34 -20.07 30.50
N PHE A 665 31.32 -19.61 31.24
CA PHE A 665 30.81 -18.24 31.17
C PHE A 665 31.46 -17.30 32.20
N CYS A 666 31.75 -17.78 33.41
CA CYS A 666 32.57 -17.08 34.40
C CYS A 666 34.02 -16.92 33.92
N SER A 667 34.55 -17.87 33.14
CA SER A 667 35.84 -17.69 32.45
C SER A 667 35.81 -16.69 31.30
N VAL A 668 34.63 -16.23 30.85
CA VAL A 668 34.47 -15.15 29.86
C VAL A 668 34.58 -13.76 30.53
N ILE A 669 34.12 -13.61 31.78
CA ILE A 669 33.95 -12.30 32.43
C ILE A 669 34.95 -12.03 33.56
N ALA A 670 35.68 -13.02 34.10
CA ALA A 670 36.68 -12.73 35.12
C ALA A 670 37.87 -13.69 35.14
N PRO A 671 39.09 -13.21 34.82
CA PRO A 671 40.32 -13.76 35.36
C PRO A 671 40.51 -13.54 36.88
N GLY A 672 39.49 -13.04 37.61
CA GLY A 672 39.63 -12.65 39.03
C GLY A 672 38.62 -13.25 40.03
N ALA A 673 37.56 -13.95 39.59
CA ALA A 673 36.50 -14.39 40.50
C ALA A 673 36.74 -15.79 41.06
N ARG A 674 37.58 -15.93 42.09
CA ARG A 674 37.48 -17.05 43.04
C ARG A 674 36.62 -16.59 44.22
N LEU A 675 35.38 -17.04 44.31
CA LEU A 675 34.62 -16.90 45.55
C LEU A 675 33.74 -18.12 45.85
N ALA A 676 33.81 -18.47 47.14
CA ALA A 676 33.18 -19.61 47.78
C ALA A 676 31.68 -19.41 47.91
N ALA A 677 30.90 -20.40 47.49
CA ALA A 677 29.46 -20.44 47.72
C ALA A 677 29.19 -20.74 49.21
N THR A 678 28.89 -19.70 49.99
CA THR A 678 28.24 -19.87 51.30
C THR A 678 26.76 -20.21 51.10
N ARG A 679 26.30 -21.28 51.76
CA ARG A 679 24.90 -21.73 51.80
C ARG A 679 23.99 -20.57 52.22
N GLN A 680 23.23 -20.03 51.27
CA GLN A 680 22.02 -19.27 51.54
C GLN A 680 20.82 -20.23 51.54
N ASP A 681 19.87 -19.97 52.42
CA ASP A 681 18.63 -20.74 52.56
C ASP A 681 17.63 -20.20 51.54
N PHE A 682 17.36 -20.97 50.49
CA PHE A 682 16.54 -20.56 49.36
C PHE A 682 15.15 -21.22 49.51
N GLY A 683 14.07 -20.41 49.52
CA GLY A 683 12.70 -20.80 49.89
C GLY A 683 11.96 -21.86 49.04
N SER A 684 10.62 -21.93 49.19
CA SER A 684 9.79 -23.10 48.81
C SER A 684 9.67 -23.42 47.30
N LEU A 685 9.98 -22.50 46.39
CA LEU A 685 9.97 -22.75 44.94
C LEU A 685 11.17 -23.62 44.48
N LEU A 686 12.21 -23.73 45.31
CA LEU A 686 13.49 -24.34 44.95
C LEU A 686 13.59 -25.84 45.32
N ALA A 687 12.56 -26.40 45.94
CA ALA A 687 12.46 -27.84 46.20
C ALA A 687 12.42 -28.72 44.93
N VAL A 688 12.29 -28.08 43.75
CA VAL A 688 12.17 -28.74 42.44
C VAL A 688 13.49 -28.78 41.65
N PHE A 689 14.55 -28.12 42.15
CA PHE A 689 15.86 -28.07 41.51
C PHE A 689 16.88 -29.01 42.16
N THR A 690 17.85 -29.48 41.38
CA THR A 690 18.95 -30.31 41.88
C THR A 690 19.95 -29.48 42.69
N ALA A 691 20.74 -30.12 43.55
CA ALA A 691 21.79 -29.43 44.31
C ALA A 691 22.79 -28.67 43.40
N ASP A 692 23.04 -29.20 42.20
CA ASP A 692 23.90 -28.56 41.19
C ASP A 692 23.24 -27.29 40.62
N GLN A 693 21.95 -27.35 40.30
CA GLN A 693 21.18 -26.19 39.83
C GLN A 693 21.08 -25.10 40.90
N MET A 694 20.92 -25.49 42.16
CA MET A 694 20.92 -24.57 43.30
C MET A 694 22.26 -23.88 43.48
N THR A 695 23.35 -24.63 43.33
CA THR A 695 24.71 -24.09 43.37
C THR A 695 24.94 -23.13 42.19
N GLU A 696 24.47 -23.50 41.01
CA GLU A 696 24.52 -22.66 39.81
C GLU A 696 23.79 -21.32 40.03
N MET A 697 22.58 -21.33 40.59
CA MET A 697 21.82 -20.11 40.89
C MET A 697 22.50 -19.22 41.93
N ALA A 698 23.11 -19.80 42.98
CA ALA A 698 23.89 -19.04 43.96
C ALA A 698 25.11 -18.34 43.33
N ILE A 699 25.77 -19.00 42.37
CA ILE A 699 26.86 -18.41 41.59
C ILE A 699 26.33 -17.24 40.75
N ARG A 700 25.17 -17.38 40.08
CA ARG A 700 24.55 -16.30 39.28
C ARG A 700 24.27 -15.05 40.11
N LEU A 701 23.76 -15.20 41.33
CA LEU A 701 23.52 -14.06 42.24
C LEU A 701 24.81 -13.35 42.62
N THR A 702 25.84 -14.12 42.94
CA THR A 702 27.15 -13.57 43.27
C THR A 702 27.69 -12.77 42.08
N VAL A 703 27.58 -13.32 40.86
CA VAL A 703 27.99 -12.66 39.63
C VAL A 703 27.17 -11.40 39.34
N GLU A 704 25.84 -11.39 39.56
CA GLU A 704 24.98 -10.20 39.39
C GLU A 704 25.45 -9.02 40.22
N SER A 705 25.82 -9.27 41.49
CA SER A 705 26.28 -8.21 42.41
C SER A 705 27.58 -7.51 41.96
N VAL A 706 28.44 -8.22 41.22
CA VAL A 706 29.74 -7.69 40.77
C VAL A 706 29.79 -7.42 39.25
N PHE A 707 28.78 -7.82 38.48
CA PHE A 707 28.78 -7.80 37.01
C PHE A 707 29.13 -6.43 36.43
N LYS A 708 28.48 -5.36 36.91
CA LYS A 708 28.72 -4.00 36.42
C LYS A 708 30.12 -3.50 36.78
N SER A 709 30.62 -3.84 37.98
CA SER A 709 31.97 -3.47 38.41
C SER A 709 33.07 -4.23 37.66
N LEU A 710 32.79 -5.46 37.21
CA LEU A 710 33.76 -6.28 36.47
C LEU A 710 33.95 -5.81 35.04
N LEU A 711 32.90 -5.24 34.42
CA LEU A 711 32.90 -4.79 33.03
C LEU A 711 32.97 -3.25 32.90
N SER A 712 33.07 -2.53 34.02
CA SER A 712 33.23 -1.08 34.01
C SER A 712 34.57 -0.71 33.38
N GLY A 713 34.53 0.08 32.29
CA GLY A 713 35.71 0.46 31.52
C GLY A 713 35.90 -0.31 30.22
N ASP A 714 35.30 -1.50 30.09
CA ASP A 714 35.33 -2.28 28.84
C ASP A 714 34.13 -1.99 27.93
N LEU A 715 33.03 -1.48 28.50
CA LEU A 715 31.79 -1.13 27.82
C LEU A 715 31.27 0.24 28.29
N GLU A 716 30.56 0.95 27.40
CA GLU A 716 29.81 2.16 27.75
C GLU A 716 28.70 1.84 28.75
N GLU A 717 28.41 2.77 29.67
CA GLU A 717 27.48 2.55 30.77
C GLU A 717 26.06 2.16 30.29
N GLY A 718 25.59 2.75 29.18
CA GLY A 718 24.32 2.40 28.55
C GLY A 718 24.28 0.94 28.08
N LEU A 719 25.29 0.52 27.30
CA LEU A 719 25.41 -0.85 26.81
C LEU A 719 25.63 -1.86 27.95
N LEU A 720 26.36 -1.48 29.00
CA LEU A 720 26.56 -2.31 30.19
C LEU A 720 25.24 -2.58 30.93
N ASN A 721 24.37 -1.57 31.03
CA ASN A 721 23.05 -1.72 31.63
C ASN A 721 22.12 -2.62 30.80
N GLU A 722 22.12 -2.44 29.47
CA GLU A 722 21.38 -3.32 28.55
C GLU A 722 21.88 -4.75 28.59
N LEU A 723 23.21 -4.94 28.60
CA LEU A 723 23.83 -6.26 28.65
C LEU A 723 23.50 -6.96 29.97
N ALA A 724 23.58 -6.25 31.11
CA ALA A 724 23.19 -6.82 32.40
C ALA A 724 21.73 -7.29 32.38
N LYS A 725 20.84 -6.50 31.78
CA LYS A 725 19.42 -6.87 31.63
C LYS A 725 19.26 -8.14 30.78
N VAL A 726 19.81 -8.17 29.57
CA VAL A 726 19.74 -9.35 28.69
C VAL A 726 20.37 -10.56 29.38
N PHE A 727 21.48 -10.36 30.07
CA PHE A 727 22.21 -11.41 30.73
C PHE A 727 21.38 -12.07 31.84
N PHE A 728 20.88 -11.29 32.80
CA PHE A 728 20.16 -11.85 33.95
C PHE A 728 18.65 -12.04 33.74
N GLU A 729 18.09 -11.66 32.59
CA GLU A 729 16.69 -11.94 32.25
C GLU A 729 16.51 -13.05 31.20
N LEU A 730 17.53 -13.32 30.38
CA LEU A 730 17.44 -14.23 29.23
C LEU A 730 18.57 -15.27 29.18
N LEU A 731 19.81 -14.93 29.48
CA LEU A 731 20.95 -15.86 29.34
C LEU A 731 21.22 -16.66 30.62
N CYS A 732 21.16 -16.00 31.76
CA CYS A 732 21.37 -16.55 33.10
C CYS A 732 20.27 -16.01 34.02
N PRO A 733 19.01 -16.39 33.78
CA PRO A 733 17.87 -15.81 34.49
C PRO A 733 17.96 -16.06 36.00
N LEU A 734 17.59 -15.04 36.78
CA LEU A 734 17.46 -15.07 38.24
C LEU A 734 15.98 -14.93 38.66
N THR A 735 15.59 -15.55 39.76
CA THR A 735 14.22 -15.44 40.27
C THR A 735 14.00 -14.05 40.90
N PRO A 736 12.81 -13.45 40.78
CA PRO A 736 12.47 -12.20 41.46
C PRO A 736 12.63 -12.29 42.98
N GLU A 737 12.34 -13.46 43.57
CA GLU A 737 12.47 -13.74 45.01
C GLU A 737 13.93 -13.72 45.49
N MET A 738 14.90 -13.96 44.60
CA MET A 738 16.33 -13.92 44.95
C MET A 738 16.96 -12.52 44.73
N ARG A 739 16.26 -11.62 44.04
CA ARG A 739 16.67 -10.21 43.84
C ARG A 739 16.12 -9.25 44.91
N ALA A 740 15.05 -9.64 45.59
CA ALA A 740 14.44 -8.93 46.71
C ALA A 740 15.17 -9.26 48.02
#